data_AF-A0A8I2G3G2-F1
#
_entry.id   AF-A0A8I2G3G2-F1
#
_cell.length_a   1.000
_cell.length_b   1.000
_cell.length_c   1.000
_cell.angle_alpha   90.00
_cell.angle_beta   90.00
_cell.angle_gamma   90.00
#
_symmetry.space_group_name_H-M   'P 1'
#
loop_
_entity.id
_entity.type
_entity.pdbx_description
1 polymer ?
#
loop_
_entity_poly.entity_id
_entity_poly.type
_entity_poly.pdbx_seq_one_letter_code
_entity_poly.pdbx_strand_id
1 'polypeptide(L)'
;MKFFASIFKIKLKSFFKLQYVVAGVLLIVLALAFCLVGIIQFKDVEKSMKEFREFEDLKVLMYFNYTYYGVAGLQLLMVPGPNMVLFHNSTAANELKAHIDVGDILNIFSTYLGKELFREKPGGYKDFAGVILLFGSLLALFIGFQTPKQKEFLRFISGITGLKKTFTAIVLAKVILFFIYLAVILALAAILMVICNVPINMESIGYMLYFLLVMTAVIIFFDAWGTLLGSLKNRITGGVLLFVVWFVSIFLIPAVINSFMANSTAQFTSNSTIDMTKLKVLMDFENWAKKANGKMDLAKRNNIKVREIIEKYWKDDFTAIQDKETKRRDQMKKQVHLFHIISMLYPSSSYLAVGQDLSSGGYKSVIDFYDYVCKVKEKYVRYYLDKKFYTREVKVENFVKNESNLYRSKSILSLSSFAGLGLTALYTMLLYFAAYLGCKQNLFSLEEKEIQEVYNAAKGKIEFTRTEPNVWKVTDMLLAIFLYIFFTLGSKAFAAKKGGETRILVDDRDITEREPGDGFLYICSCDDIPGCISMDDFVLLVSAGMKVPVETVIDTFKEQGIDDFRGKKYGQLNADDMSKVLLALTYLKGFAVYLVNDIARGRFMDFAIQMTRRFDDLQKQGALAVYLTTVNLEELEKKPEDKPFKDARYWNGDIKTRVHMNKINENEQKKEQRIK
;
A
#
# COMPACT_ATOMS: atom_id res chain seq x y z
N MET A 1 -22.32 12.40 0.29
CA MET A 1 -21.21 13.20 0.84
C MET A 1 -21.19 13.20 2.38
N LYS A 2 -22.28 13.59 3.08
CA LYS A 2 -22.34 13.59 4.57
C LYS A 2 -21.91 12.28 5.23
N PHE A 3 -22.43 11.13 4.77
CA PHE A 3 -22.03 9.80 5.27
C PHE A 3 -20.52 9.54 5.16
N PHE A 4 -19.93 9.84 4.00
CA PHE A 4 -18.49 9.69 3.79
C PHE A 4 -17.69 10.58 4.74
N ALA A 5 -18.11 11.83 4.96
CA ALA A 5 -17.44 12.74 5.89
C ALA A 5 -17.45 12.18 7.33
N SER A 6 -18.55 11.58 7.79
CA SER A 6 -18.62 10.93 9.10
C SER A 6 -17.67 9.73 9.18
N ILE A 7 -17.69 8.83 8.19
CA ILE A 7 -16.76 7.69 8.13
C ILE A 7 -15.30 8.16 8.10
N PHE A 8 -15.00 9.19 7.31
CA PHE A 8 -13.68 9.80 7.24
C PHE A 8 -13.22 10.32 8.59
N LYS A 9 -14.06 11.09 9.31
CA LYS A 9 -13.75 11.57 10.67
C LYS A 9 -13.52 10.43 11.66
N ILE A 10 -14.35 9.38 11.62
CA ILE A 10 -14.17 8.19 12.47
C ILE A 10 -12.83 7.51 12.17
N LYS A 11 -12.47 7.36 10.89
CA LYS A 11 -11.20 6.76 10.50
C LYS A 11 -10.00 7.64 10.83
N LEU A 12 -10.11 8.96 10.65
CA LEU A 12 -9.12 9.94 11.07
C LEU A 12 -8.84 9.82 12.58
N LYS A 13 -9.89 9.82 13.42
CA LYS A 13 -9.74 9.61 14.87
C LYS A 13 -9.10 8.26 15.20
N SER A 14 -9.47 7.20 14.47
CA SER A 14 -8.85 5.89 14.65
C SER A 14 -7.39 5.86 14.21
N PHE A 15 -7.00 6.65 13.21
CA PHE A 15 -5.62 6.80 12.75
C PHE A 15 -4.76 7.53 13.78
N PHE A 16 -5.36 8.44 14.56
CA PHE A 16 -4.73 9.12 15.70
C PHE A 16 -4.74 8.32 17.03
N LYS A 17 -5.02 7.02 17.00
CA LYS A 17 -4.79 6.18 18.20
C LYS A 17 -3.29 6.18 18.53
N LEU A 18 -2.96 6.27 19.82
CA LEU A 18 -1.58 6.42 20.31
C LEU A 18 -0.59 5.48 19.63
N GLN A 19 -0.91 4.19 19.51
CA GLN A 19 -0.07 3.19 18.85
C GLN A 19 0.29 3.54 17.39
N TYR A 20 -0.66 4.08 16.60
CA TYR A 20 -0.43 4.45 15.21
C TYR A 20 0.26 5.80 15.09
N VAL A 21 -0.02 6.73 16.02
CA VAL A 21 0.70 8.00 16.12
C VAL A 21 2.16 7.75 16.44
N VAL A 22 2.46 6.92 17.44
CA VAL A 22 3.84 6.56 17.81
C VAL A 22 4.56 5.89 16.64
N ALA A 23 3.93 4.88 16.00
CA ALA A 23 4.50 4.23 14.82
C ALA A 23 4.70 5.21 13.64
N GLY A 24 3.74 6.10 13.42
CA GLY A 24 3.79 7.09 12.35
C GLY A 24 4.84 8.19 12.59
N VAL A 25 5.00 8.66 13.83
CA VAL A 25 6.06 9.60 14.22
C VAL A 25 7.42 8.93 14.10
N LEU A 26 7.56 7.67 14.56
CA LEU A 26 8.79 6.90 14.40
C LEU A 26 9.17 6.77 12.92
N LEU A 27 8.21 6.46 12.05
CA LEU A 27 8.44 6.39 10.60
C LEU A 27 8.85 7.74 10.01
N ILE A 28 8.24 8.86 10.43
CA ILE A 28 8.67 10.21 10.02
C ILE A 28 10.11 10.46 10.44
N VAL A 29 10.46 10.18 11.70
CA VAL A 29 11.82 10.40 12.24
C VAL A 29 12.85 9.56 11.49
N LEU A 30 12.55 8.28 11.26
CA LEU A 30 13.42 7.39 10.49
C LEU A 30 13.59 7.89 9.05
N ALA A 31 12.49 8.23 8.36
CA ALA A 31 12.56 8.75 6.99
C ALA A 31 13.43 10.01 6.93
N LEU A 32 13.23 10.98 7.83
CA LEU A 32 14.04 12.20 7.89
C LEU A 32 15.51 11.93 8.23
N ALA A 33 15.80 10.97 9.11
CA ALA A 33 17.17 10.57 9.40
C ALA A 33 17.87 10.01 8.15
N PHE A 34 17.20 9.17 7.36
CA PHE A 34 17.75 8.64 6.11
C PHE A 34 17.81 9.68 4.99
N CYS A 35 16.92 10.67 4.98
CA CYS A 35 17.04 11.86 4.12
C CYS A 35 18.31 12.65 4.48
N LEU A 36 18.58 12.87 5.77
CA LEU A 36 19.80 13.55 6.23
C LEU A 36 21.08 12.79 5.81
N VAL A 37 21.09 11.46 5.92
CA VAL A 37 22.19 10.63 5.40
C VAL A 37 22.38 10.86 3.89
N GLY A 38 21.29 10.89 3.13
CA GLY A 38 21.32 11.20 1.70
C GLY A 38 21.84 12.60 1.39
N ILE A 39 21.52 13.61 2.21
CA ILE A 39 22.04 14.98 2.08
C ILE A 39 23.55 15.01 2.29
N ILE A 40 24.06 14.31 3.31
CA ILE A 40 25.50 14.22 3.59
C ILE A 40 26.22 13.62 2.38
N GLN A 41 25.72 12.49 1.86
CA GLN A 41 26.30 11.85 0.69
C GLN A 41 26.25 12.74 -0.55
N PHE A 42 25.16 13.47 -0.78
CA PHE A 42 25.05 14.39 -1.90
C PHE A 42 26.10 15.52 -1.80
N LYS A 43 26.34 16.07 -0.60
CA LYS A 43 27.38 17.07 -0.37
C LYS A 43 28.79 16.53 -0.58
N ASP A 44 29.03 15.28 -0.19
CA ASP A 44 30.31 14.62 -0.45
C ASP A 44 30.55 14.49 -1.97
N VAL A 45 29.53 14.12 -2.74
CA VAL A 45 29.60 14.09 -4.20
C VAL A 45 29.87 15.47 -4.80
N GLU A 46 29.21 16.53 -4.31
CA GLU A 46 29.49 17.90 -4.75
C GLU A 46 30.93 18.34 -4.44
N LYS A 47 31.46 17.94 -3.29
CA LYS A 47 32.86 18.19 -2.91
C LYS A 47 33.82 17.44 -3.83
N SER A 48 33.61 16.14 -4.04
CA SER A 48 34.43 15.33 -4.97
C SER A 48 34.35 15.84 -6.41
N MET A 49 33.22 16.40 -6.84
CA MET A 49 33.10 17.06 -8.14
C MET A 49 34.01 18.29 -8.27
N LYS A 50 34.11 19.13 -7.22
CA LYS A 50 35.00 20.30 -7.21
C LYS A 50 36.46 19.87 -7.25
N GLU A 51 36.84 18.92 -6.40
CA GLU A 51 38.20 18.37 -6.35
C GLU A 51 38.59 17.73 -7.69
N PHE A 52 37.66 16.98 -8.32
CA PHE A 52 37.87 16.39 -9.64
C PHE A 52 38.14 17.45 -10.71
N ARG A 53 37.41 18.57 -10.69
CA ARG A 53 37.61 19.66 -11.66
C ARG A 53 38.97 20.32 -11.48
N GLU A 54 39.31 20.69 -10.25
CA GLU A 54 40.61 21.29 -9.93
C GLU A 54 41.77 20.39 -10.34
N PHE A 55 41.64 19.08 -10.11
CA PHE A 55 42.62 18.09 -10.53
C PHE A 55 42.76 18.04 -12.06
N GLU A 56 41.67 17.93 -12.82
CA GLU A 56 41.73 17.86 -14.29
C GLU A 56 42.28 19.15 -14.92
N ASP A 57 41.96 20.32 -14.36
CA ASP A 57 42.50 21.61 -14.82
C ASP A 57 44.02 21.69 -14.59
N LEU A 58 44.51 21.27 -13.41
CA LEU A 58 45.94 21.19 -13.10
C LEU A 58 46.67 20.18 -13.99
N LYS A 59 46.04 19.03 -14.25
CA LYS A 59 46.61 17.95 -15.08
C LYS A 59 46.96 18.45 -16.48
N VAL A 60 46.11 19.28 -17.08
CA VAL A 60 46.33 19.83 -18.43
C VAL A 60 47.55 20.76 -18.48
N LEU A 61 47.77 21.56 -17.42
CA LEU A 61 48.93 22.45 -17.33
C LEU A 61 50.27 21.70 -17.25
N MET A 62 50.25 20.45 -16.81
CA MET A 62 51.46 19.62 -16.65
C MET A 62 51.88 18.89 -17.93
N TYR A 63 51.08 18.90 -19.00
CA TYR A 63 51.44 18.16 -20.22
C TYR A 63 52.39 18.92 -21.14
N PHE A 64 53.55 18.32 -21.38
CA PHE A 64 54.60 18.88 -22.24
C PHE A 64 54.27 18.84 -23.73
N ASN A 65 53.45 17.88 -24.19
CA ASN A 65 53.08 17.73 -25.59
C ASN A 65 51.80 16.88 -25.75
N TYR A 66 51.25 16.90 -26.97
CA TYR A 66 50.04 16.15 -27.31
C TYR A 66 50.18 14.63 -27.16
N THR A 67 51.39 14.05 -27.25
CA THR A 67 51.59 12.60 -27.01
C THR A 67 51.34 12.25 -25.55
N TYR A 68 51.89 13.02 -24.60
CA TYR A 68 51.59 12.84 -23.17
C TYR A 68 50.11 13.09 -22.89
N TYR A 69 49.52 14.09 -23.54
CA TYR A 69 48.09 14.38 -23.37
C TYR A 69 47.19 13.22 -23.84
N GLY A 70 47.52 12.63 -25.00
CA GLY A 70 46.78 11.49 -25.54
C GLY A 70 46.83 10.28 -24.62
N VAL A 71 48.03 9.92 -24.13
CA VAL A 71 48.26 8.76 -23.23
C VAL A 71 47.62 8.99 -21.85
N ALA A 72 47.75 10.20 -21.32
CA ALA A 72 47.20 10.50 -20.00
C ALA A 72 45.68 10.66 -20.01
N GLY A 73 45.09 10.87 -21.20
CA GLY A 73 43.66 10.84 -21.47
C GLY A 73 42.83 11.90 -20.78
N LEU A 74 41.53 11.86 -21.09
CA LEU A 74 40.49 12.69 -20.51
C LEU A 74 39.68 11.89 -19.48
N GLN A 75 39.39 12.48 -18.32
CA GLN A 75 38.43 11.90 -17.38
C GLN A 75 37.07 12.61 -17.48
N LEU A 76 36.00 11.83 -17.38
CA LEU A 76 34.62 12.31 -17.30
C LEU A 76 33.98 11.81 -16.01
N LEU A 77 33.21 12.67 -15.36
CA LEU A 77 32.50 12.34 -14.12
C LEU A 77 31.00 12.53 -14.30
N MET A 78 30.23 11.49 -13.98
CA MET A 78 28.79 11.60 -13.83
C MET A 78 28.45 12.24 -12.48
N VAL A 79 27.65 13.30 -12.51
CA VAL A 79 27.17 14.00 -11.31
C VAL A 79 25.66 13.73 -11.18
N PRO A 80 25.22 13.05 -10.10
CA PRO A 80 23.82 12.88 -9.79
C PRO A 80 23.14 14.21 -9.46
N GLY A 81 21.86 14.31 -9.80
CA GLY A 81 20.99 15.41 -9.43
C GLY A 81 20.49 15.33 -7.98
N PRO A 82 19.79 16.38 -7.52
CA PRO A 82 19.40 16.57 -6.12
C PRO A 82 18.49 15.48 -5.55
N ASN A 83 17.68 14.84 -6.40
CA ASN A 83 16.79 13.76 -6.00
C ASN A 83 17.54 12.53 -5.47
N MET A 84 18.84 12.37 -5.77
CA MET A 84 19.67 11.31 -5.21
C MET A 84 19.58 11.23 -3.69
N VAL A 85 19.37 12.37 -3.00
CA VAL A 85 19.19 12.43 -1.55
C VAL A 85 18.15 11.41 -1.04
N LEU A 86 17.02 11.26 -1.74
CA LEU A 86 15.94 10.36 -1.34
C LEU A 86 16.18 8.89 -1.72
N PHE A 87 17.14 8.64 -2.62
CA PHE A 87 17.30 7.37 -3.34
C PHE A 87 18.76 6.89 -3.40
N HIS A 88 19.59 7.32 -2.46
CA HIS A 88 21.04 7.16 -2.57
C HIS A 88 21.50 5.69 -2.58
N ASN A 89 20.78 4.79 -1.91
CA ASN A 89 21.06 3.34 -1.98
C ASN A 89 20.36 2.65 -3.15
N SER A 90 19.37 3.32 -3.72
CA SER A 90 18.68 2.92 -4.95
C SER A 90 19.43 3.34 -6.22
N THR A 91 20.64 3.91 -6.16
CA THR A 91 21.40 4.24 -7.38
C THR A 91 22.02 2.98 -7.99
N ALA A 92 22.01 2.85 -9.32
CA ALA A 92 22.81 1.84 -10.01
C ALA A 92 24.31 2.14 -9.82
N ALA A 93 24.69 3.42 -9.86
CA ALA A 93 26.05 3.85 -9.55
C ALA A 93 26.06 5.22 -8.85
N ASN A 94 26.83 5.31 -7.75
CA ASN A 94 26.96 6.54 -6.96
C ASN A 94 27.95 7.53 -7.61
N GLU A 95 29.00 7.01 -8.23
CA GLU A 95 30.01 7.78 -8.93
C GLU A 95 30.49 6.99 -10.15
N LEU A 96 30.06 7.40 -11.34
CA LEU A 96 30.57 6.84 -12.59
C LEU A 96 31.65 7.75 -13.14
N LYS A 97 32.88 7.22 -13.16
CA LYS A 97 34.04 7.87 -13.80
C LYS A 97 34.36 7.13 -15.09
N ALA A 98 34.49 7.86 -16.18
CA ALA A 98 34.97 7.34 -17.45
C ALA A 98 36.34 7.91 -17.78
N HIS A 99 37.26 7.08 -18.24
CA HIS A 99 38.55 7.51 -18.76
C HIS A 99 38.62 7.27 -20.26
N ILE A 100 39.02 8.29 -21.00
CA ILE A 100 39.16 8.28 -22.46
C ILE A 100 40.64 8.49 -22.79
N ASP A 101 41.30 7.44 -23.27
CA ASP A 101 42.66 7.47 -23.82
C ASP A 101 42.59 7.28 -25.35
N VAL A 102 43.53 7.90 -26.08
CA VAL A 102 43.69 7.77 -27.53
C VAL A 102 44.39 6.47 -27.95
N GLY A 103 45.11 5.81 -27.04
CA GLY A 103 45.66 4.46 -27.20
C GLY A 103 44.63 3.33 -27.10
N ASP A 104 43.34 3.67 -26.98
CA ASP A 104 42.19 2.77 -26.88
C ASP A 104 42.21 1.78 -25.70
N ILE A 105 42.57 2.30 -24.53
CA ILE A 105 42.11 1.73 -23.26
C ILE A 105 41.07 2.69 -22.68
N LEU A 106 39.83 2.61 -23.18
CA LEU A 106 38.69 3.24 -22.52
C LEU A 106 38.42 2.50 -21.19
N ASN A 107 39.26 2.72 -20.19
CA ASN A 107 39.03 2.26 -18.84
C ASN A 107 37.96 3.17 -18.23
N ILE A 108 36.70 2.85 -18.44
CA ILE A 108 35.67 3.34 -17.51
C ILE A 108 36.04 2.71 -16.16
N PHE A 109 36.72 3.47 -15.30
CA PHE A 109 37.12 3.05 -13.96
C PHE A 109 35.87 3.02 -13.07
N SER A 110 35.07 1.99 -13.29
CA SER A 110 34.34 1.24 -12.31
C SER A 110 33.86 -0.04 -13.00
N THR A 111 34.06 -1.19 -12.36
CA THR A 111 33.75 -2.54 -12.86
C THR A 111 32.26 -2.78 -13.15
N TYR A 112 31.38 -1.77 -12.99
CA TYR A 112 29.91 -1.86 -13.06
C TYR A 112 29.32 -1.87 -14.47
N LEU A 113 30.07 -2.30 -15.49
CA LEU A 113 29.55 -2.46 -16.84
C LEU A 113 29.20 -3.92 -17.11
N GLY A 114 28.00 -4.17 -17.62
CA GLY A 114 27.51 -5.52 -17.89
C GLY A 114 26.90 -6.17 -16.65
N LYS A 115 27.39 -7.35 -16.25
CA LYS A 115 26.81 -8.17 -15.16
C LYS A 115 26.81 -7.45 -13.81
N GLU A 116 27.86 -6.68 -13.51
CA GLU A 116 27.99 -5.97 -12.23
C GLU A 116 27.03 -4.77 -12.11
N LEU A 117 26.43 -4.29 -13.22
CA LEU A 117 25.44 -3.21 -13.18
C LEU A 117 24.17 -3.62 -12.41
N PHE A 118 23.83 -4.91 -12.46
CA PHE A 118 22.63 -5.48 -11.85
C PHE A 118 22.92 -6.21 -10.54
N ARG A 119 24.17 -6.16 -10.06
CA ARG A 119 24.52 -6.80 -8.79
C ARG A 119 23.94 -5.97 -7.64
N GLU A 120 23.15 -6.61 -6.79
CA GLU A 120 22.58 -5.95 -5.62
C GLU A 120 23.68 -5.33 -4.75
N LYS A 121 23.55 -4.03 -4.48
CA LYS A 121 24.35 -3.40 -3.43
C LYS A 121 23.90 -3.97 -2.09
N PRO A 122 24.84 -4.38 -1.21
CA PRO A 122 24.48 -4.93 0.09
C PRO A 122 23.71 -3.92 0.94
N GLY A 123 22.45 -4.24 1.24
CA GLY A 123 21.57 -3.45 2.13
C GLY A 123 20.47 -2.65 1.44
N GLY A 124 19.78 -3.21 0.44
CA GLY A 124 18.79 -2.58 -0.47
C GLY A 124 17.55 -1.86 0.11
N TYR A 125 17.56 -1.45 1.38
CA TYR A 125 16.50 -0.64 2.01
C TYR A 125 17.05 0.50 2.88
N LYS A 126 18.34 0.82 2.76
CA LYS A 126 19.04 1.79 3.62
C LYS A 126 18.91 3.25 3.16
N ASP A 127 17.86 3.61 2.43
CA ASP A 127 17.58 5.01 2.03
C ASP A 127 16.15 5.42 2.43
N PHE A 128 15.81 6.68 2.17
CA PHE A 128 14.50 7.25 2.51
C PHE A 128 13.35 6.44 1.89
N ALA A 129 13.44 6.11 0.60
CA ALA A 129 12.46 5.31 -0.10
C ALA A 129 12.36 3.88 0.48
N GLY A 130 13.50 3.23 0.74
CA GLY A 130 13.56 1.89 1.29
C GLY A 130 12.92 1.78 2.68
N VAL A 131 13.13 2.76 3.55
CA VAL A 131 12.53 2.82 4.89
C VAL A 131 11.02 2.99 4.83
N ILE A 132 10.53 3.87 3.95
CA ILE A 132 9.09 4.04 3.73
C ILE A 132 8.47 2.75 3.20
N LEU A 133 9.12 2.09 2.23
CA LEU A 133 8.64 0.82 1.72
C LEU A 133 8.62 -0.25 2.82
N LEU A 134 9.67 -0.37 3.63
CA LEU A 134 9.78 -1.43 4.63
C LEU A 134 8.80 -1.25 5.80
N PHE A 135 8.82 -0.09 6.45
CA PHE A 135 8.01 0.16 7.65
C PHE A 135 6.62 0.68 7.31
N GLY A 136 6.49 1.48 6.25
CA GLY A 136 5.20 1.96 5.78
C GLY A 136 4.31 0.83 5.28
N SER A 137 4.85 -0.13 4.52
CA SER A 137 4.07 -1.31 4.08
C SER A 137 3.59 -2.16 5.25
N LEU A 138 4.44 -2.38 6.26
CA LEU A 138 4.11 -3.15 7.45
C LEU A 138 3.00 -2.46 8.26
N LEU A 139 3.12 -1.14 8.46
CA LEU A 139 2.09 -0.34 9.13
C LEU A 139 0.76 -0.39 8.36
N ALA A 140 0.81 -0.27 7.03
CA ALA A 140 -0.37 -0.32 6.17
C ALA A 140 -1.06 -1.70 6.20
N LEU A 141 -0.28 -2.79 6.12
CA LEU A 141 -0.78 -4.14 6.30
C LEU A 141 -1.50 -4.31 7.65
N PHE A 142 -0.89 -3.83 8.74
CA PHE A 142 -1.48 -3.95 10.07
C PHE A 142 -2.76 -3.12 10.20
N ILE A 143 -2.79 -1.89 9.69
CA ILE A 143 -4.01 -1.05 9.65
C ILE A 143 -5.10 -1.72 8.81
N GLY A 144 -4.73 -2.31 7.66
CA GLY A 144 -5.58 -3.15 6.82
C GLY A 144 -6.20 -4.29 7.62
N PHE A 145 -5.36 -5.07 8.30
CA PHE A 145 -5.74 -6.25 9.08
C PHE A 145 -6.72 -5.94 10.22
N GLN A 146 -6.62 -4.76 10.83
CA GLN A 146 -7.53 -4.34 11.91
C GLN A 146 -8.90 -3.87 11.40
N THR A 147 -9.11 -3.71 10.08
CA THR A 147 -10.36 -3.14 9.51
C THR A 147 -11.62 -3.91 9.87
N PRO A 148 -11.67 -5.26 9.71
CA PRO A 148 -12.85 -6.04 10.06
C PRO A 148 -12.93 -6.42 11.54
N LYS A 149 -12.15 -5.78 12.44
CA LYS A 149 -12.10 -6.16 13.86
C LYS A 149 -13.44 -5.97 14.57
N GLN A 150 -14.21 -4.95 14.19
CA GLN A 150 -15.47 -4.57 14.82
C GLN A 150 -16.66 -5.06 13.98
N LYS A 151 -16.88 -6.38 13.98
CA LYS A 151 -17.90 -7.02 13.14
C LYS A 151 -19.30 -6.49 13.42
N GLU A 152 -19.69 -6.39 14.70
CA GLU A 152 -21.04 -5.92 15.08
C GLU A 152 -21.29 -4.47 14.68
N PHE A 153 -20.32 -3.57 14.90
CA PHE A 153 -20.43 -2.19 14.42
C PHE A 153 -20.52 -2.11 12.89
N LEU A 154 -19.76 -2.95 12.17
CA LEU A 154 -19.88 -3.03 10.71
C LEU A 154 -21.25 -3.56 10.29
N ARG A 155 -21.84 -4.53 11.01
CA ARG A 155 -23.22 -4.99 10.77
C ARG A 155 -24.24 -3.89 11.01
N PHE A 156 -24.08 -3.12 12.08
CA PHE A 156 -24.91 -1.96 12.40
C PHE A 156 -24.88 -0.92 11.27
N ILE A 157 -23.69 -0.45 10.88
CA ILE A 157 -23.55 0.57 9.81
C ILE A 157 -23.98 0.04 8.43
N SER A 158 -23.71 -1.23 8.15
CA SER A 158 -24.14 -1.85 6.90
C SER A 158 -25.64 -2.14 6.86
N GLY A 159 -26.30 -2.36 8.00
CA GLY A 159 -27.75 -2.44 8.11
C GLY A 159 -28.41 -1.12 7.74
N ILE A 160 -27.81 0.00 8.16
CA ILE A 160 -28.34 1.33 7.87
C ILE A 160 -28.04 1.76 6.42
N THR A 161 -26.81 1.58 5.93
CA THR A 161 -26.35 2.22 4.67
C THR A 161 -26.07 1.25 3.53
N GLY A 162 -26.00 -0.04 3.81
CA GLY A 162 -25.53 -1.08 2.92
C GLY A 162 -24.02 -1.33 3.04
N LEU A 163 -23.64 -2.62 2.98
CA LEU A 163 -22.24 -3.05 3.11
C LEU A 163 -21.33 -2.42 2.05
N LYS A 164 -21.76 -2.41 0.77
CA LYS A 164 -20.95 -1.87 -0.35
C LYS A 164 -20.54 -0.42 -0.11
N LYS A 165 -21.49 0.45 0.28
CA LYS A 165 -21.23 1.87 0.55
C LYS A 165 -20.34 2.07 1.78
N THR A 166 -20.57 1.29 2.83
CA THR A 166 -19.75 1.33 4.04
C THR A 166 -18.31 0.94 3.74
N PHE A 167 -18.11 -0.16 3.02
CA PHE A 167 -16.79 -0.68 2.67
C PHE A 167 -16.02 0.30 1.77
N THR A 168 -16.65 0.82 0.70
CA THR A 168 -16.00 1.79 -0.19
C THR A 168 -15.65 3.10 0.53
N ALA A 169 -16.53 3.59 1.43
CA ALA A 169 -16.24 4.77 2.25
C ALA A 169 -15.05 4.54 3.18
N ILE A 170 -14.92 3.37 3.80
CA ILE A 170 -13.78 3.01 4.65
C ILE A 170 -12.49 2.97 3.83
N VAL A 171 -12.49 2.31 2.67
CA VAL A 171 -11.32 2.21 1.79
C VAL A 171 -10.90 3.60 1.32
N LEU A 172 -11.82 4.39 0.76
CA LEU A 172 -11.51 5.73 0.27
C LEU A 172 -10.99 6.65 1.39
N ALA A 173 -11.53 6.55 2.61
CA ALA A 173 -11.03 7.32 3.74
C ALA A 173 -9.56 6.98 4.03
N LYS A 174 -9.18 5.70 4.03
CA LYS A 174 -7.79 5.28 4.23
C LYS A 174 -6.85 5.75 3.13
N VAL A 175 -7.28 5.66 1.86
CA VAL A 175 -6.51 6.14 0.71
C VAL A 175 -6.13 7.62 0.91
N ILE A 176 -7.09 8.46 1.29
CA ILE A 176 -6.85 9.88 1.55
C ILE A 176 -5.92 10.08 2.75
N LEU A 177 -6.11 9.34 3.84
CA LEU A 177 -5.27 9.44 5.05
C LEU A 177 -3.81 9.05 4.75
N PHE A 178 -3.57 7.95 4.03
CA PHE A 178 -2.22 7.56 3.62
C PHE A 178 -1.59 8.57 2.68
N PHE A 179 -2.34 9.10 1.72
CA PHE A 179 -1.84 10.15 0.82
C PHE A 179 -1.39 11.39 1.58
N ILE A 180 -2.24 11.91 2.49
CA ILE A 180 -1.89 13.08 3.32
C ILE A 180 -0.66 12.79 4.18
N TYR A 181 -0.62 11.62 4.83
CA TYR A 181 0.50 11.24 5.70
C TYR A 181 1.83 11.16 4.93
N LEU A 182 1.85 10.53 3.76
CA LEU A 182 3.04 10.44 2.90
C LEU A 182 3.42 11.81 2.31
N ALA A 183 2.43 12.65 1.98
CA ALA A 183 2.68 14.02 1.52
C ALA A 183 3.37 14.86 2.60
N VAL A 184 2.97 14.70 3.87
CA VAL A 184 3.64 15.36 5.00
C VAL A 184 5.08 14.88 5.15
N ILE A 185 5.35 13.57 5.09
CA ILE A 185 6.73 13.04 5.15
C ILE A 185 7.59 13.64 4.03
N LEU A 186 7.07 13.67 2.80
CA LEU A 186 7.80 14.18 1.65
C LEU A 186 8.01 15.70 1.71
N ALA A 187 7.02 16.46 2.19
CA ALA A 187 7.14 17.90 2.41
C ALA A 187 8.21 18.21 3.47
N LEU A 188 8.25 17.47 4.58
CA LEU A 188 9.28 17.62 5.60
C LEU A 188 10.67 17.27 5.05
N ALA A 189 10.79 16.22 4.22
CA ALA A 189 12.05 15.88 3.56
C ALA A 189 12.51 17.00 2.60
N ALA A 190 11.59 17.59 1.82
CA ALA A 190 11.89 18.71 0.94
C ALA A 190 12.33 19.96 1.72
N ILE A 191 11.65 20.28 2.84
CA ILE A 191 12.07 21.37 3.75
C ILE A 191 13.48 21.12 4.27
N LEU A 192 13.79 19.89 4.70
CA LEU A 192 15.11 19.52 5.19
C LEU A 192 16.19 19.69 4.11
N MET A 193 15.90 19.29 2.87
CA MET A 193 16.78 19.51 1.72
C MET A 193 17.05 21.00 1.49
N VAL A 194 16.02 21.86 1.55
CA VAL A 194 16.17 23.32 1.43
C VAL A 194 17.03 23.89 2.56
N ILE A 195 16.76 23.52 3.82
CA ILE A 195 17.54 23.98 4.99
C ILE A 195 19.03 23.61 4.83
N CYS A 196 19.31 22.46 4.23
CA CYS A 196 20.67 21.99 3.99
C CYS A 196 21.31 22.52 2.70
N ASN A 197 20.69 23.47 2.01
CA ASN A 197 21.14 24.06 0.74
C ASN A 197 21.24 23.06 -0.42
N VAL A 198 20.41 22.02 -0.45
CA VAL A 198 20.28 21.14 -1.61
C VAL A 198 19.37 21.83 -2.64
N PRO A 199 19.80 22.05 -3.89
CA PRO A 199 19.01 22.80 -4.86
C PRO A 199 17.77 22.00 -5.29
N ILE A 200 16.58 22.56 -5.09
CA ILE A 200 15.31 21.97 -5.55
C ILE A 200 14.76 22.83 -6.69
N ASN A 201 14.69 22.26 -7.90
CA ASN A 201 14.04 22.90 -9.04
C ASN A 201 12.61 22.36 -9.24
N MET A 202 11.81 23.02 -10.08
CA MET A 202 10.43 22.61 -10.37
C MET A 202 10.34 21.19 -10.95
N GLU A 203 11.36 20.76 -11.70
CA GLU A 203 11.44 19.40 -12.23
C GLU A 203 11.55 18.36 -11.10
N SER A 204 12.38 18.63 -10.09
CA SER A 204 12.55 17.80 -8.90
C SER A 204 11.25 17.69 -8.09
N ILE A 205 10.51 18.79 -7.95
CA ILE A 205 9.19 18.78 -7.31
C ILE A 205 8.22 17.90 -8.09
N GLY A 206 8.22 17.98 -9.43
CA GLY A 206 7.41 17.10 -10.28
C GLY A 206 7.72 15.61 -10.05
N TYR A 207 9.01 15.25 -9.97
CA TYR A 207 9.43 13.89 -9.66
C TYR A 207 9.05 13.43 -8.25
N MET A 208 9.16 14.32 -7.25
CA MET A 208 8.70 14.05 -5.89
C MET A 208 7.19 13.80 -5.84
N LEU A 209 6.37 14.59 -6.55
CA LEU A 209 4.92 14.38 -6.64
C LEU A 209 4.57 13.06 -7.35
N TYR A 210 5.28 12.72 -8.41
CA TYR A 210 5.11 11.41 -9.05
C TYR A 210 5.47 10.28 -8.09
N PHE A 211 6.58 10.42 -7.36
CA PHE A 211 6.98 9.44 -6.35
C PHE A 211 5.93 9.30 -5.24
N LEU A 212 5.31 10.40 -4.79
CA LEU A 212 4.20 10.36 -3.82
C LEU A 212 3.05 9.49 -4.30
N LEU A 213 2.69 9.55 -5.59
CA LEU A 213 1.65 8.71 -6.17
C LEU A 213 2.04 7.23 -6.14
N VAL A 214 3.29 6.90 -6.52
CA VAL A 214 3.82 5.53 -6.48
C VAL A 214 3.87 5.00 -5.04
N MET A 215 4.38 5.80 -4.10
CA MET A 215 4.38 5.46 -2.67
C MET A 215 2.97 5.17 -2.18
N THR A 216 2.02 6.05 -2.48
CA THR A 216 0.62 5.91 -2.05
C THR A 216 0.00 4.63 -2.63
N ALA A 217 0.20 4.35 -3.92
CA ALA A 217 -0.35 3.15 -4.56
C ALA A 217 0.17 1.85 -3.92
N VAL A 218 1.47 1.78 -3.62
CA VAL A 218 2.09 0.61 -3.00
C VAL A 218 1.64 0.43 -1.55
N ILE A 219 1.55 1.53 -0.78
CA ILE A 219 1.03 1.49 0.58
C ILE A 219 -0.44 1.03 0.61
N ILE A 220 -1.28 1.48 -0.32
CA ILE A 220 -2.67 1.03 -0.42
C ILE A 220 -2.75 -0.44 -0.86
N PHE A 221 -1.87 -0.90 -1.75
CA PHE A 221 -1.77 -2.33 -2.10
C PHE A 221 -1.54 -3.21 -0.86
N PHE A 222 -0.66 -2.77 0.04
CA PHE A 222 -0.41 -3.46 1.31
C PHE A 222 -1.60 -3.34 2.29
N ASP A 223 -2.29 -2.20 2.37
CA ASP A 223 -3.55 -2.09 3.14
C ASP A 223 -4.65 -3.03 2.60
N ALA A 224 -4.72 -3.21 1.27
CA ALA A 224 -5.68 -4.11 0.63
C ALA A 224 -5.41 -5.57 1.01
N TRP A 225 -4.15 -6.01 0.96
CA TRP A 225 -3.73 -7.32 1.47
C TRP A 225 -4.07 -7.48 2.96
N GLY A 226 -3.77 -6.47 3.78
CA GLY A 226 -4.10 -6.49 5.20
C GLY A 226 -5.60 -6.66 5.41
N THR A 227 -6.41 -5.92 4.67
CA THR A 227 -7.88 -5.98 4.75
C THR A 227 -8.42 -7.35 4.34
N LEU A 228 -7.83 -7.97 3.31
CA LEU A 228 -8.15 -9.33 2.88
C LEU A 228 -7.80 -10.37 3.96
N LEU A 229 -6.61 -10.28 4.54
CA LEU A 229 -6.18 -11.22 5.59
C LEU A 229 -6.98 -11.04 6.88
N GLY A 230 -7.36 -9.80 7.20
CA GLY A 230 -8.25 -9.49 8.32
C GLY A 230 -9.66 -10.08 8.11
N SER A 231 -10.08 -10.29 6.86
CA SER A 231 -11.35 -10.90 6.52
C SER A 231 -11.31 -12.44 6.48
N LEU A 232 -10.27 -13.07 7.02
CA LEU A 232 -10.27 -14.51 7.28
C LEU A 232 -11.00 -14.84 8.60
N LYS A 233 -11.63 -16.02 8.68
CA LYS A 233 -12.34 -16.48 9.90
C LYS A 233 -11.37 -16.64 11.08
N ASN A 234 -10.20 -17.26 10.84
CA ASN A 234 -9.16 -17.45 11.86
C ASN A 234 -8.16 -16.28 11.88
N ARG A 235 -8.19 -15.49 12.95
CA ARG A 235 -7.30 -14.33 13.13
C ARG A 235 -5.83 -14.71 13.30
N ILE A 236 -5.53 -15.85 13.92
CA ILE A 236 -4.13 -16.28 14.12
C ILE A 236 -3.51 -16.60 12.76
N THR A 237 -4.23 -17.38 11.94
CA THR A 237 -3.81 -17.67 10.56
C THR A 237 -3.63 -16.40 9.74
N GLY A 238 -4.58 -15.45 9.83
CA GLY A 238 -4.45 -14.16 9.15
C GLY A 238 -3.24 -13.35 9.61
N GLY A 239 -2.91 -13.39 10.91
CA GLY A 239 -1.72 -12.74 11.45
C GLY A 239 -0.41 -13.36 10.96
N VAL A 240 -0.31 -14.69 10.90
CA VAL A 240 0.86 -15.38 10.34
C VAL A 240 1.02 -15.09 8.85
N LEU A 241 -0.08 -15.19 8.08
CA LEU A 241 -0.08 -14.89 6.65
C LEU A 241 0.30 -13.44 6.35
N LEU A 242 0.01 -12.49 7.25
CA LEU A 242 0.41 -11.09 7.09
C LEU A 242 1.92 -10.96 7.01
N PHE A 243 2.66 -11.62 7.91
CA PHE A 243 4.12 -11.60 7.90
C PHE A 243 4.69 -12.35 6.69
N VAL A 244 4.08 -13.47 6.29
CA VAL A 244 4.49 -14.22 5.09
C VAL A 244 4.32 -13.37 3.83
N VAL A 245 3.14 -12.75 3.64
CA VAL A 245 2.86 -11.87 2.51
C VAL A 245 3.83 -10.70 2.51
N TRP A 246 4.03 -10.03 3.65
CA TRP A 246 4.98 -8.93 3.76
C TRP A 246 6.40 -9.35 3.36
N PHE A 247 6.91 -10.46 3.92
CA PHE A 247 8.25 -10.95 3.66
C PHE A 247 8.45 -11.34 2.18
N VAL A 248 7.48 -12.06 1.61
CA VAL A 248 7.53 -12.45 0.20
C VAL A 248 7.50 -11.23 -0.72
N SER A 249 6.65 -10.25 -0.41
CA SER A 249 6.47 -9.04 -1.21
C SER A 249 7.69 -8.12 -1.16
N ILE A 250 8.27 -7.95 0.02
CA ILE A 250 9.37 -6.99 0.23
C ILE A 250 10.72 -7.64 -0.06
N PHE A 251 10.97 -8.90 0.30
CA PHE A 251 12.30 -9.49 0.15
C PHE A 251 12.37 -10.50 -0.98
N LEU A 252 11.49 -11.50 -0.98
CA LEU A 252 11.63 -12.65 -1.88
C LEU A 252 11.43 -12.25 -3.35
N ILE A 253 10.36 -11.54 -3.68
CA ILE A 253 10.05 -11.18 -5.08
C ILE A 253 11.11 -10.25 -5.67
N PRO A 254 11.50 -9.13 -5.02
CA PRO A 254 12.61 -8.31 -5.51
C PRO A 254 13.91 -9.10 -5.67
N ALA A 255 14.27 -9.96 -4.73
CA ALA A 255 15.47 -10.80 -4.81
C ALA A 255 15.42 -11.79 -6.00
N VAL A 256 14.27 -12.41 -6.26
CA VAL A 256 14.08 -13.30 -7.42
C VAL A 256 14.23 -12.52 -8.73
N ILE A 257 13.65 -11.32 -8.82
CA ILE A 257 13.79 -10.47 -10.02
C ILE A 257 15.25 -10.06 -10.22
N ASN A 258 15.93 -9.63 -9.17
CA ASN A 258 17.35 -9.26 -9.24
C ASN A 258 18.23 -10.45 -9.61
N SER A 259 17.98 -11.64 -9.04
CA SER A 259 18.68 -12.87 -9.40
C SER A 259 18.44 -13.25 -10.86
N PHE A 260 17.20 -13.15 -11.34
CA PHE A 260 16.85 -13.37 -12.74
C PHE A 260 17.61 -12.42 -13.66
N MET A 261 17.66 -11.12 -13.33
CA MET A 261 18.42 -10.14 -14.10
C MET A 261 19.93 -10.39 -14.08
N ALA A 262 20.48 -10.77 -12.94
CA ALA A 262 21.90 -11.13 -12.82
C ALA A 262 22.26 -12.34 -13.70
N ASN A 263 21.35 -13.31 -13.83
CA ASN A 263 21.53 -14.47 -14.71
C ASN A 263 21.34 -14.10 -16.20
N SER A 264 20.33 -13.30 -16.53
CA SER A 264 20.10 -12.78 -17.88
C SER A 264 21.32 -12.03 -18.41
N THR A 265 21.97 -11.26 -17.54
CA THR A 265 23.14 -10.44 -17.87
C THR A 265 24.45 -11.23 -17.91
N ALA A 266 24.46 -12.49 -17.48
CA ALA A 266 25.60 -13.39 -17.67
C ALA A 266 25.90 -13.66 -19.15
N GLN A 267 24.93 -13.43 -20.03
CA GLN A 267 25.10 -13.51 -21.49
C GLN A 267 25.79 -12.27 -22.09
N PHE A 268 26.08 -11.23 -21.31
CA PHE A 268 26.79 -10.07 -21.81
C PHE A 268 28.24 -10.38 -22.14
N THR A 269 28.70 -9.82 -23.26
CA THR A 269 30.12 -9.79 -23.60
C THR A 269 30.87 -9.12 -22.45
N SER A 270 31.78 -9.87 -21.80
CA SER A 270 32.53 -9.37 -20.66
C SER A 270 33.38 -8.15 -21.05
N ASN A 271 33.71 -7.29 -20.08
CA ASN A 271 34.66 -6.18 -20.29
C ASN A 271 35.95 -6.69 -20.95
N SER A 272 36.54 -7.72 -20.36
CA SER A 272 37.79 -8.32 -20.85
C SER A 272 37.68 -8.80 -22.30
N THR A 273 36.55 -9.41 -22.70
CA THR A 273 36.35 -9.82 -24.09
C THR A 273 36.28 -8.63 -25.04
N ILE A 274 35.56 -7.57 -24.67
CA ILE A 274 35.47 -6.35 -25.47
C ILE A 274 36.85 -5.70 -25.59
N ASP A 275 37.56 -5.56 -24.48
CA ASP A 275 38.88 -4.92 -24.43
C ASP A 275 39.91 -5.71 -25.23
N MET A 276 39.90 -7.04 -25.14
CA MET A 276 40.72 -7.91 -26.01
C MET A 276 40.38 -7.75 -27.49
N THR A 277 39.10 -7.57 -27.83
CA THR A 277 38.69 -7.39 -29.22
C THR A 277 39.04 -5.99 -29.74
N LYS A 278 39.15 -4.97 -28.87
CA LYS A 278 39.68 -3.64 -29.22
C LYS A 278 41.19 -3.68 -29.41
N LEU A 279 41.90 -4.27 -28.45
CA LEU A 279 43.35 -4.48 -28.51
C LEU A 279 43.75 -5.22 -29.78
N LYS A 280 43.00 -6.27 -30.18
CA LYS A 280 43.24 -6.98 -31.43
C LYS A 280 43.13 -6.07 -32.66
N VAL A 281 42.10 -5.23 -32.74
CA VAL A 281 41.94 -4.27 -33.86
C VAL A 281 43.13 -3.31 -33.92
N LEU A 282 43.57 -2.80 -32.76
CA LEU A 282 44.75 -1.93 -32.70
C LEU A 282 46.03 -2.66 -33.15
N MET A 283 46.27 -3.87 -32.66
CA MET A 283 47.44 -4.66 -33.06
C MET A 283 47.43 -4.98 -34.56
N ASP A 284 46.27 -5.30 -35.13
CA ASP A 284 46.12 -5.57 -36.56
C ASP A 284 46.41 -4.30 -37.39
N PHE A 285 45.91 -3.14 -36.93
CA PHE A 285 46.24 -1.84 -37.50
C PHE A 285 47.74 -1.53 -37.42
N GLU A 286 48.38 -1.68 -36.25
CA GLU A 286 49.81 -1.40 -36.05
C GLU A 286 50.69 -2.29 -36.95
N ASN A 287 50.34 -3.58 -37.05
CA ASN A 287 51.02 -4.53 -37.93
C ASN A 287 50.87 -4.15 -39.40
N TRP A 288 49.68 -3.75 -39.83
CA TRP A 288 49.44 -3.27 -41.19
C TRP A 288 50.22 -1.98 -41.47
N ALA A 289 50.15 -1.00 -40.57
CA ALA A 289 50.84 0.28 -40.70
C ALA A 289 52.37 0.12 -40.79
N LYS A 290 52.94 -0.79 -39.96
CA LYS A 290 54.35 -1.15 -39.99
C LYS A 290 54.75 -1.83 -41.31
N LYS A 291 53.91 -2.68 -41.88
CA LYS A 291 54.14 -3.31 -43.19
C LYS A 291 54.06 -2.29 -44.33
N ALA A 292 53.11 -1.36 -44.28
CA ALA A 292 52.88 -0.37 -45.33
C ALA A 292 53.98 0.72 -45.39
N ASN A 293 54.58 1.09 -44.25
CA ASN A 293 55.49 2.25 -44.17
C ASN A 293 56.86 1.95 -43.51
N GLY A 294 57.16 0.70 -43.14
CA GLY A 294 58.34 0.36 -42.36
C GLY A 294 58.24 0.80 -40.90
N LYS A 295 59.38 1.03 -40.21
CA LYS A 295 59.35 1.66 -38.88
C LYS A 295 58.80 3.08 -39.03
N MET A 296 57.62 3.31 -38.48
CA MET A 296 56.94 4.59 -38.54
C MET A 296 57.78 5.64 -37.78
N ASP A 297 58.42 6.54 -38.51
CA ASP A 297 59.14 7.67 -37.91
C ASP A 297 58.13 8.75 -37.51
N LEU A 298 57.59 8.59 -36.30
CA LEU A 298 56.61 9.50 -35.69
C LEU A 298 57.17 10.93 -35.49
N ALA A 299 58.47 11.15 -35.67
CA ALA A 299 59.07 12.49 -35.62
C ALA A 299 58.74 13.33 -36.88
N LYS A 300 58.43 12.69 -38.01
CA LYS A 300 58.11 13.38 -39.28
C LYS A 300 56.63 13.79 -39.35
N ARG A 301 56.26 14.82 -38.58
CA ARG A 301 54.88 15.34 -38.37
C ARG A 301 54.11 15.81 -39.63
N ASN A 302 54.74 15.88 -40.82
CA ASN A 302 54.11 16.30 -42.08
C ASN A 302 54.20 15.25 -43.20
N ASN A 303 54.44 13.98 -42.86
CA ASN A 303 54.48 12.94 -43.88
C ASN A 303 53.06 12.61 -44.36
N ILE A 304 52.77 12.88 -45.64
CA ILE A 304 51.47 12.60 -46.29
C ILE A 304 51.05 11.14 -46.06
N LYS A 305 51.99 10.20 -46.14
CA LYS A 305 51.73 8.77 -45.90
C LYS A 305 51.30 8.46 -44.47
N VAL A 306 51.78 9.21 -43.47
CA VAL A 306 51.35 9.04 -42.07
C VAL A 306 49.92 9.54 -41.91
N ARG A 307 49.57 10.66 -42.54
CA ARG A 307 48.19 11.19 -42.52
C ARG A 307 47.20 10.22 -43.17
N GLU A 308 47.55 9.63 -44.31
CA GLU A 308 46.73 8.60 -44.97
C GLU A 308 46.46 7.38 -44.08
N ILE A 309 47.50 6.90 -43.37
CA ILE A 309 47.36 5.79 -42.41
C ILE A 309 46.43 6.16 -41.26
N ILE A 310 46.56 7.38 -40.72
CA ILE A 310 45.72 7.88 -39.62
C ILE A 310 44.27 8.09 -40.07
N GLU A 311 44.03 8.59 -41.28
CA GLU A 311 42.66 8.68 -41.82
C GLU A 311 42.04 7.31 -42.04
N LYS A 312 42.84 6.33 -42.45
CA LYS A 312 42.37 4.95 -42.56
C LYS A 312 41.98 4.38 -41.19
N TYR A 313 42.83 4.54 -40.18
CA TYR A 313 42.51 4.16 -38.81
C TYR A 313 41.19 4.79 -38.34
N TRP A 314 41.04 6.09 -38.57
CA TRP A 314 39.84 6.83 -38.18
C TRP A 314 38.57 6.32 -38.85
N LYS A 315 38.63 6.02 -40.15
CA LYS A 315 37.46 5.58 -40.94
C LYS A 315 37.12 4.11 -40.76
N ASP A 316 38.12 3.26 -40.58
CA ASP A 316 37.95 1.81 -40.61
C ASP A 316 38.00 1.24 -39.18
N ASP A 317 39.17 1.33 -38.54
CA ASP A 317 39.46 0.63 -37.28
C ASP A 317 38.74 1.26 -36.07
N PHE A 318 38.75 2.59 -35.98
CA PHE A 318 38.05 3.33 -34.92
C PHE A 318 36.53 3.15 -35.02
N THR A 319 35.98 3.18 -36.24
CA THR A 319 34.56 2.88 -36.48
C THR A 319 34.22 1.45 -36.06
N ALA A 320 35.07 0.46 -36.39
CA ALA A 320 34.87 -0.91 -35.94
C ALA A 320 34.92 -1.08 -34.40
N ILE A 321 35.72 -0.27 -33.70
CA ILE A 321 35.72 -0.19 -32.23
C ILE A 321 34.42 0.42 -31.72
N GLN A 322 33.96 1.52 -32.31
CA GLN A 322 32.70 2.18 -31.94
C GLN A 322 31.47 1.28 -32.19
N ASP A 323 31.48 0.48 -33.25
CA ASP A 323 30.40 -0.47 -33.54
C ASP A 323 30.27 -1.52 -32.44
N LYS A 324 31.38 -1.98 -31.86
CA LYS A 324 31.39 -2.92 -30.73
C LYS A 324 30.86 -2.27 -29.45
N GLU A 325 31.25 -1.03 -29.17
CA GLU A 325 30.72 -0.25 -28.04
C GLU A 325 29.22 0.01 -28.18
N THR A 326 28.77 0.35 -29.39
CA THR A 326 27.36 0.53 -29.75
C THR A 326 26.56 -0.75 -29.54
N LYS A 327 27.05 -1.89 -30.03
CA LYS A 327 26.40 -3.19 -29.81
C LYS A 327 26.24 -3.52 -28.32
N ARG A 328 27.26 -3.22 -27.51
CA ARG A 328 27.21 -3.41 -26.05
C ARG A 328 26.18 -2.50 -25.40
N ARG A 329 26.14 -1.22 -25.78
CA ARG A 329 25.13 -0.27 -25.30
C ARG A 329 23.72 -0.76 -25.61
N ASP A 330 23.49 -1.26 -26.82
CA ASP A 330 22.18 -1.74 -27.23
C ASP A 330 21.78 -3.01 -26.45
N GLN A 331 22.74 -3.86 -26.11
CA GLN A 331 22.53 -4.97 -25.16
C GLN A 331 22.14 -4.46 -23.76
N MET A 332 22.80 -3.43 -23.24
CA MET A 332 22.44 -2.80 -21.96
C MET A 332 21.02 -2.20 -22.01
N LYS A 333 20.69 -1.44 -23.06
CA LYS A 333 19.35 -0.86 -23.28
C LYS A 333 18.26 -1.94 -23.25
N LYS A 334 18.47 -3.07 -23.92
CA LYS A 334 17.53 -4.21 -23.92
C LYS A 334 17.35 -4.81 -22.54
N GLN A 335 18.41 -5.00 -21.76
CA GLN A 335 18.30 -5.57 -20.41
C GLN A 335 17.66 -4.61 -19.41
N VAL A 336 17.96 -3.31 -19.50
CA VAL A 336 17.29 -2.30 -18.67
C VAL A 336 15.80 -2.27 -18.98
N HIS A 337 15.43 -2.34 -20.26
CA HIS A 337 14.03 -2.45 -20.66
C HIS A 337 13.36 -3.73 -20.09
N LEU A 338 14.04 -4.88 -20.18
CA LEU A 338 13.55 -6.13 -19.60
C LEU A 338 13.38 -6.03 -18.08
N PHE A 339 14.35 -5.44 -17.36
CA PHE A 339 14.26 -5.20 -15.92
C PHE A 339 13.02 -4.37 -15.56
N HIS A 340 12.76 -3.29 -16.31
CA HIS A 340 11.57 -2.48 -16.06
C HIS A 340 10.27 -3.23 -16.36
N ILE A 341 10.22 -4.02 -17.44
CA ILE A 341 9.06 -4.87 -17.76
C ILE A 341 8.79 -5.87 -16.64
N ILE A 342 9.81 -6.54 -16.12
CA ILE A 342 9.62 -7.55 -15.07
C ILE A 342 9.28 -6.86 -13.74
N SER A 343 9.97 -5.77 -13.41
CA SER A 343 9.71 -5.01 -12.17
C SER A 343 8.31 -4.43 -12.12
N MET A 344 7.74 -4.01 -13.27
CA MET A 344 6.36 -3.48 -13.30
C MET A 344 5.31 -4.53 -12.94
N LEU A 345 5.62 -5.83 -13.04
CA LEU A 345 4.68 -6.92 -12.74
C LEU A 345 4.34 -7.02 -11.25
N TYR A 346 5.14 -6.42 -10.37
CA TYR A 346 4.94 -6.48 -8.93
C TYR A 346 5.13 -5.11 -8.24
N PRO A 347 4.21 -4.68 -7.35
CA PRO A 347 4.22 -3.32 -6.81
C PRO A 347 5.51 -2.89 -6.09
N SER A 348 6.10 -3.76 -5.25
CA SER A 348 7.33 -3.43 -4.52
C SER A 348 8.55 -3.32 -5.45
N SER A 349 8.62 -4.16 -6.49
CA SER A 349 9.70 -4.12 -7.48
C SER A 349 9.56 -2.91 -8.39
N SER A 350 8.33 -2.57 -8.80
CA SER A 350 8.03 -1.33 -9.53
C SER A 350 8.39 -0.10 -8.70
N TYR A 351 8.13 -0.11 -7.39
CA TYR A 351 8.53 0.97 -6.48
C TYR A 351 10.04 1.20 -6.48
N LEU A 352 10.81 0.11 -6.33
CA LEU A 352 12.27 0.17 -6.29
C LEU A 352 12.85 0.62 -7.65
N ALA A 353 12.30 0.13 -8.75
CA ALA A 353 12.69 0.55 -10.10
C ALA A 353 12.39 2.05 -10.35
N VAL A 354 11.26 2.58 -9.86
CA VAL A 354 10.97 4.01 -9.91
C VAL A 354 11.95 4.81 -9.05
N GLY A 355 12.27 4.33 -7.85
CA GLY A 355 13.29 4.95 -7.00
C GLY A 355 14.65 5.04 -7.70
N GLN A 356 15.06 3.97 -8.40
CA GLN A 356 16.26 3.94 -9.25
C GLN A 356 16.21 5.02 -10.34
N ASP A 357 15.12 5.07 -11.10
CA ASP A 357 14.91 6.05 -12.19
C ASP A 357 14.95 7.51 -11.69
N LEU A 358 14.37 7.76 -10.52
CA LEU A 358 14.31 9.08 -9.90
C LEU A 358 15.60 9.50 -9.21
N SER A 359 16.45 8.55 -8.83
CA SER A 359 17.74 8.81 -8.16
C SER A 359 18.72 9.62 -9.01
N SER A 360 18.46 9.79 -10.30
CA SER A 360 19.37 10.30 -11.34
C SER A 360 20.65 9.48 -11.56
N GLY A 361 20.98 8.54 -10.67
CA GLY A 361 21.99 7.50 -10.86
C GLY A 361 21.41 6.16 -11.31
N GLY A 362 20.18 6.14 -11.85
CA GLY A 362 19.49 4.94 -12.34
C GLY A 362 20.04 4.43 -13.67
N TYR A 363 19.57 3.27 -14.11
CA TYR A 363 20.09 2.59 -15.31
C TYR A 363 20.03 3.44 -16.59
N LYS A 364 18.96 4.21 -16.78
CA LYS A 364 18.83 5.08 -17.95
C LYS A 364 19.87 6.19 -17.95
N SER A 365 20.15 6.78 -16.80
CA SER A 365 21.23 7.77 -16.65
C SER A 365 22.61 7.18 -16.91
N VAL A 366 22.84 5.92 -16.50
CA VAL A 366 24.09 5.21 -16.83
C VAL A 366 24.23 5.03 -18.35
N ILE A 367 23.15 4.68 -19.03
CA ILE A 367 23.12 4.56 -20.50
C ILE A 367 23.36 5.92 -21.16
N ASP A 368 22.70 6.98 -20.70
CA ASP A 368 22.86 8.32 -21.27
C ASP A 368 24.28 8.87 -21.01
N PHE A 369 24.88 8.56 -19.86
CA PHE A 369 26.29 8.85 -19.59
C PHE A 369 27.20 8.07 -20.54
N TYR A 370 26.92 6.78 -20.79
CA TYR A 370 27.69 5.99 -21.77
C TYR A 370 27.61 6.61 -23.18
N ASP A 371 26.40 7.00 -23.62
CA ASP A 371 26.20 7.69 -24.90
C ASP A 371 26.95 9.03 -24.96
N TYR A 372 27.01 9.76 -23.84
CA TYR A 372 27.80 10.98 -23.72
C TYR A 372 29.30 10.69 -23.85
N VAL A 373 29.83 9.70 -23.12
CA VAL A 373 31.23 9.29 -23.15
C VAL A 373 31.66 8.90 -24.56
N CYS A 374 30.86 8.09 -25.29
CA CYS A 374 31.19 7.70 -26.67
C CYS A 374 31.26 8.91 -27.62
N LYS A 375 30.33 9.87 -27.49
CA LYS A 375 30.35 11.11 -28.29
C LYS A 375 31.55 12.00 -27.97
N VAL A 376 31.92 12.09 -26.70
CA VAL A 376 33.10 12.86 -26.27
C VAL A 376 34.38 12.16 -26.75
N LYS A 377 34.44 10.82 -26.67
CA LYS A 377 35.55 10.00 -27.18
C LYS A 377 35.82 10.28 -28.65
N GLU A 378 34.78 10.19 -29.50
CA GLU A 378 34.89 10.47 -30.92
C GLU A 378 35.52 11.84 -31.19
N LYS A 379 34.99 12.89 -30.56
CA LYS A 379 35.49 14.26 -30.71
C LYS A 379 36.92 14.42 -30.19
N TYR A 380 37.22 13.81 -29.04
CA TYR A 380 38.55 13.90 -28.41
C TYR A 380 39.61 13.20 -29.25
N VAL A 381 39.33 11.99 -29.74
CA VAL A 381 40.26 11.25 -30.59
C VAL A 381 40.49 12.01 -31.88
N ARG A 382 39.44 12.51 -32.55
CA ARG A 382 39.61 13.33 -33.76
C ARG A 382 40.44 14.59 -33.49
N TYR A 383 40.12 15.32 -32.42
CA TYR A 383 40.86 16.51 -32.00
C TYR A 383 42.35 16.20 -31.78
N TYR A 384 42.66 15.11 -31.07
CA TYR A 384 44.03 14.68 -30.87
C TYR A 384 44.74 14.34 -32.19
N LEU A 385 44.09 13.61 -33.09
CA LEU A 385 44.67 13.25 -34.39
C LEU A 385 44.99 14.51 -35.20
N ASP A 386 44.05 15.46 -35.24
CA ASP A 386 44.21 16.75 -35.92
C ASP A 386 45.39 17.54 -35.32
N LYS A 387 45.43 17.71 -33.99
CA LYS A 387 46.51 18.45 -33.34
C LYS A 387 47.87 17.76 -33.51
N LYS A 388 47.95 16.44 -33.34
CA LYS A 388 49.21 15.70 -33.38
C LYS A 388 49.78 15.52 -34.79
N PHE A 389 48.95 15.26 -35.79
CA PHE A 389 49.40 14.88 -37.14
C PHE A 389 49.15 15.93 -38.22
N TYR A 390 48.29 16.92 -37.97
CA TYR A 390 47.93 17.94 -38.95
C TYR A 390 48.38 19.35 -38.56
N THR A 391 48.54 19.65 -37.27
CA THR A 391 49.01 20.97 -36.81
C THR A 391 50.47 20.96 -36.36
N ARG A 392 51.10 22.14 -36.35
CA ARG A 392 52.48 22.34 -35.87
C ARG A 392 52.57 22.80 -34.41
N GLU A 393 51.45 22.89 -33.72
CA GLU A 393 51.40 23.41 -32.35
C GLU A 393 52.11 22.47 -31.38
N VAL A 394 52.95 23.05 -30.53
CA VAL A 394 53.70 22.32 -29.50
C VAL A 394 53.02 22.42 -28.14
N LYS A 395 52.35 23.55 -27.88
CA LYS A 395 51.63 23.78 -26.64
C LYS A 395 50.31 23.01 -26.66
N VAL A 396 50.08 22.22 -25.61
CA VAL A 396 48.83 21.48 -25.44
C VAL A 396 47.72 22.47 -25.09
N GLU A 397 46.67 22.50 -25.90
CA GLU A 397 45.41 23.15 -25.57
C GLU A 397 44.47 22.15 -24.91
N ASN A 398 43.68 22.62 -23.93
CA ASN A 398 42.67 21.78 -23.29
C ASN A 398 41.54 21.48 -24.29
N PHE A 399 41.26 20.20 -24.52
CA PHE A 399 40.09 19.78 -25.30
C PHE A 399 38.78 20.14 -24.57
N VAL A 400 38.76 19.96 -23.25
CA VAL A 400 37.59 20.26 -22.42
C VAL A 400 37.61 21.74 -22.08
N LYS A 401 36.53 22.42 -22.43
CA LYS A 401 36.28 23.80 -22.00
C LYS A 401 35.22 23.79 -20.91
N ASN A 402 35.47 24.45 -19.79
CA ASN A 402 34.53 24.59 -18.67
C ASN A 402 34.05 23.22 -18.12
N GLU A 403 32.75 23.06 -17.86
CA GLU A 403 32.15 21.86 -17.28
C GLU A 403 31.94 20.69 -18.26
N SER A 404 32.61 20.67 -19.41
CA SER A 404 32.40 19.63 -20.43
C SER A 404 33.00 18.26 -20.07
N ASN A 405 33.68 18.14 -18.93
CA ASN A 405 34.06 16.87 -18.32
C ASN A 405 33.04 16.35 -17.29
N LEU A 406 32.01 17.15 -16.98
CA LEU A 406 30.97 16.80 -16.03
C LEU A 406 29.66 16.48 -16.77
N TYR A 407 29.19 15.25 -16.63
CA TYR A 407 27.88 14.87 -17.10
C TYR A 407 26.87 14.97 -15.96
N ARG A 408 26.05 16.02 -15.97
CA ARG A 408 24.95 16.19 -15.01
C ARG A 408 23.79 15.29 -15.42
N SER A 409 23.64 14.18 -14.71
CA SER A 409 22.57 13.22 -14.95
C SER A 409 21.21 13.83 -14.59
N LYS A 410 20.16 13.37 -15.28
CA LYS A 410 18.78 13.78 -15.03
C LYS A 410 18.01 12.60 -14.44
N SER A 411 17.03 12.88 -13.60
CA SER A 411 16.02 11.88 -13.23
C SER A 411 15.16 11.64 -14.46
N ILE A 412 14.88 10.39 -14.81
CA ILE A 412 14.10 10.07 -16.03
C ILE A 412 13.12 8.97 -15.72
N LEU A 413 11.83 9.27 -15.86
CA LEU A 413 10.77 8.28 -15.72
C LEU A 413 10.65 7.44 -16.99
N SER A 414 10.62 6.11 -16.83
CA SER A 414 10.31 5.17 -17.89
C SER A 414 8.79 5.05 -18.11
N LEU A 415 8.35 4.75 -19.34
CA LEU A 415 6.93 4.52 -19.65
C LEU A 415 6.37 3.33 -18.83
N SER A 416 7.22 2.33 -18.58
CA SER A 416 6.97 1.20 -17.70
C SER A 416 6.60 1.60 -16.27
N SER A 417 7.08 2.73 -15.77
CA SER A 417 6.71 3.22 -14.43
C SER A 417 5.21 3.57 -14.36
N PHE A 418 4.66 4.19 -15.41
CA PHE A 418 3.22 4.46 -15.49
C PHE A 418 2.41 3.17 -15.63
N ALA A 419 2.88 2.22 -16.44
CA ALA A 419 2.24 0.92 -16.57
C ALA A 419 2.25 0.14 -15.23
N GLY A 420 3.36 0.17 -14.49
CA GLY A 420 3.49 -0.44 -13.17
C GLY A 420 2.55 0.18 -12.13
N LEU A 421 2.39 1.52 -12.16
CA LEU A 421 1.38 2.20 -11.33
C LEU A 421 -0.04 1.75 -11.67
N GLY A 422 -0.37 1.65 -12.96
CA GLY A 422 -1.67 1.14 -13.43
C GLY A 422 -1.94 -0.30 -13.01
N LEU A 423 -0.94 -1.18 -13.13
CA LEU A 423 -1.04 -2.58 -12.72
C LEU A 423 -1.17 -2.72 -11.19
N THR A 424 -0.44 -1.90 -10.43
CA THR A 424 -0.57 -1.82 -8.96
C THR A 424 -1.97 -1.41 -8.55
N ALA A 425 -2.56 -0.41 -9.23
CA ALA A 425 -3.93 0.01 -8.98
C ALA A 425 -4.94 -1.12 -9.31
N LEU A 426 -4.72 -1.86 -10.41
CA LEU A 426 -5.55 -3.01 -10.79
C LEU A 426 -5.49 -4.12 -9.72
N TYR A 427 -4.29 -4.52 -9.29
CA TYR A 427 -4.13 -5.51 -8.22
C TYR A 427 -4.79 -5.06 -6.92
N THR A 428 -4.63 -3.80 -6.56
CA THR A 428 -5.26 -3.20 -5.37
C THR A 428 -6.78 -3.29 -5.45
N MET A 429 -7.37 -2.97 -6.61
CA MET A 429 -8.81 -3.07 -6.84
C MET A 429 -9.30 -4.52 -6.70
N LEU A 430 -8.59 -5.48 -7.30
CA LEU A 430 -8.92 -6.91 -7.20
C LEU A 430 -8.82 -7.42 -5.76
N LEU A 431 -7.79 -7.01 -5.01
CA LEU A 431 -7.62 -7.36 -3.60
C LEU A 431 -8.72 -6.76 -2.73
N TYR A 432 -9.09 -5.50 -2.91
CA TYR A 432 -10.21 -4.92 -2.18
C TYR A 432 -11.55 -5.54 -2.56
N PHE A 433 -11.73 -5.96 -3.82
CA PHE A 433 -12.90 -6.72 -4.23
C PHE A 433 -12.96 -8.08 -3.54
N ALA A 434 -11.85 -8.83 -3.52
CA ALA A 434 -11.74 -10.08 -2.77
C ALA A 434 -11.96 -9.86 -1.26
N ALA A 435 -11.40 -8.80 -0.69
CA ALA A 435 -11.58 -8.45 0.72
C ALA A 435 -13.03 -8.06 1.02
N TYR A 436 -13.72 -7.39 0.10
CA TYR A 436 -15.15 -7.11 0.19
C TYR A 436 -15.96 -8.40 0.18
N LEU A 437 -15.65 -9.36 -0.70
CA LEU A 437 -16.31 -10.66 -0.72
C LEU A 437 -16.04 -11.45 0.56
N GLY A 438 -14.80 -11.47 1.05
CA GLY A 438 -14.45 -12.11 2.33
C GLY A 438 -15.10 -11.44 3.53
N CYS A 439 -15.22 -10.11 3.53
CA CYS A 439 -15.95 -9.37 4.55
C CYS A 439 -17.45 -9.68 4.48
N LYS A 440 -18.02 -9.74 3.27
CA LYS A 440 -19.41 -10.16 3.05
C LYS A 440 -19.63 -11.58 3.56
N GLN A 441 -18.74 -12.52 3.24
CA GLN A 441 -18.81 -13.88 3.78
C GLN A 441 -18.72 -13.85 5.31
N ASN A 442 -17.68 -13.27 5.91
CA ASN A 442 -17.56 -13.22 7.36
C ASN A 442 -18.69 -12.52 8.12
N LEU A 443 -19.34 -11.53 7.51
CA LEU A 443 -20.47 -10.84 8.11
C LEU A 443 -21.79 -11.59 7.90
N PHE A 444 -21.94 -12.29 6.77
CA PHE A 444 -23.19 -12.90 6.32
C PHE A 444 -23.14 -14.42 6.05
N SER A 445 -22.11 -15.13 6.49
CA SER A 445 -21.99 -16.58 6.35
C SER A 445 -21.95 -17.24 7.71
N LEU A 446 -22.84 -18.20 7.88
CA LEU A 446 -22.79 -19.20 8.93
C LEU A 446 -22.29 -20.51 8.32
N GLU A 447 -21.55 -21.29 9.09
CA GLU A 447 -21.20 -22.66 8.70
C GLU A 447 -22.45 -23.53 8.68
N GLU A 448 -22.42 -24.63 7.90
CA GLU A 448 -23.55 -25.55 7.83
C GLU A 448 -23.96 -26.10 9.19
N LYS A 449 -22.97 -26.41 10.02
CA LYS A 449 -23.18 -26.92 11.36
C LYS A 449 -23.86 -25.86 12.22
N GLU A 450 -23.40 -24.62 12.17
CA GLU A 450 -23.99 -23.47 12.88
C GLU A 450 -25.45 -23.24 12.43
N ILE A 451 -25.72 -23.34 11.13
CA ILE A 451 -27.08 -23.24 10.58
C ILE A 451 -27.95 -24.41 11.06
N GLN A 452 -27.43 -25.63 11.01
CA GLN A 452 -28.14 -26.83 11.43
C GLN A 452 -28.38 -26.85 12.94
N GLU A 453 -27.45 -26.30 13.73
CA GLU A 453 -27.62 -26.08 15.17
C GLU A 453 -28.77 -25.11 15.44
N VAL A 454 -28.81 -23.98 14.74
CA VAL A 454 -29.94 -23.03 14.81
C VAL A 454 -31.25 -23.70 14.37
N TYR A 455 -31.23 -24.52 13.31
CA TYR A 455 -32.41 -25.23 12.82
C TYR A 455 -32.91 -26.31 13.76
N ASN A 456 -32.01 -27.14 14.29
CA ASN A 456 -32.33 -28.17 15.25
C ASN A 456 -32.86 -27.54 16.55
N ALA A 457 -32.30 -26.40 16.96
CA ALA A 457 -32.80 -25.62 18.09
C ALA A 457 -34.20 -25.04 17.82
N ALA A 458 -34.46 -24.60 16.59
CA ALA A 458 -35.76 -24.06 16.15
C ALA A 458 -36.80 -25.12 15.77
N LYS A 459 -36.46 -26.43 15.80
CA LYS A 459 -37.36 -27.53 15.40
C LYS A 459 -38.01 -27.32 14.02
N GLY A 460 -37.31 -26.68 13.10
CA GLY A 460 -37.78 -26.45 11.72
C GLY A 460 -38.78 -25.29 11.52
N LYS A 461 -39.19 -24.57 12.59
CA LYS A 461 -40.10 -23.44 12.47
C LYS A 461 -39.71 -22.30 13.40
N ILE A 462 -39.47 -21.12 12.82
CA ILE A 462 -39.26 -19.88 13.57
C ILE A 462 -40.51 -19.04 13.37
N GLU A 463 -41.35 -18.94 14.39
CA GLU A 463 -42.54 -18.10 14.37
C GLU A 463 -42.25 -16.77 15.04
N PHE A 464 -42.64 -15.70 14.35
CA PHE A 464 -42.72 -14.37 14.88
C PHE A 464 -44.15 -13.89 14.78
N THR A 465 -44.63 -13.18 15.79
CA THR A 465 -45.90 -12.47 15.72
C THR A 465 -45.63 -10.98 15.83
N ARG A 466 -46.35 -10.17 15.06
CA ARG A 466 -46.31 -8.71 15.22
C ARG A 466 -47.09 -8.25 16.43
N THR A 467 -47.92 -9.11 17.01
CA THR A 467 -48.80 -8.80 18.13
C THR A 467 -48.21 -9.14 19.50
N GLU A 468 -47.17 -9.99 19.58
CA GLU A 468 -46.57 -10.40 20.85
C GLU A 468 -45.05 -10.16 20.87
N PRO A 469 -44.45 -9.81 22.04
CA PRO A 469 -43.02 -9.56 22.17
C PRO A 469 -42.16 -10.74 21.71
N ASN A 470 -41.37 -10.58 20.64
CA ASN A 470 -40.45 -11.62 20.18
C ASN A 470 -39.12 -11.49 20.93
N VAL A 471 -39.11 -11.93 22.19
CA VAL A 471 -37.92 -11.85 23.05
C VAL A 471 -37.28 -13.20 23.26
N TRP A 472 -36.05 -13.36 22.78
CA TRP A 472 -35.39 -14.65 22.70
C TRP A 472 -34.10 -14.63 23.51
N LYS A 473 -34.00 -15.55 24.47
CA LYS A 473 -32.75 -15.79 25.20
C LYS A 473 -31.79 -16.55 24.29
N VAL A 474 -30.64 -15.95 24.02
CA VAL A 474 -29.61 -16.52 23.16
C VAL A 474 -28.34 -16.76 23.95
N THR A 475 -27.87 -18.00 23.94
CA THR A 475 -26.60 -18.38 24.57
C THR A 475 -25.41 -18.20 23.63
N ASP A 476 -25.66 -18.09 22.33
CA ASP A 476 -24.66 -17.88 21.28
C ASP A 476 -25.12 -16.78 20.31
N MET A 477 -24.18 -16.01 19.74
CA MET A 477 -24.42 -15.05 18.68
C MET A 477 -24.91 -15.69 17.37
N LEU A 478 -24.84 -17.02 17.21
CA LEU A 478 -25.24 -17.70 15.97
C LEU A 478 -26.66 -17.36 15.51
N LEU A 479 -27.64 -17.32 16.42
CA LEU A 479 -29.01 -16.94 16.06
C LEU A 479 -29.11 -15.46 15.67
N ALA A 480 -28.39 -14.56 16.35
CA ALA A 480 -28.36 -13.15 15.99
C ALA A 480 -27.82 -12.92 14.59
N ILE A 481 -26.74 -13.65 14.26
CA ILE A 481 -26.15 -13.65 12.93
C ILE A 481 -27.12 -14.25 11.91
N PHE A 482 -27.79 -15.35 12.25
CA PHE A 482 -28.78 -16.01 11.40
C PHE A 482 -29.93 -15.06 11.04
N LEU A 483 -30.55 -14.43 12.04
CA LEU A 483 -31.65 -13.49 11.84
C LEU A 483 -31.17 -12.24 11.10
N TYR A 484 -29.99 -11.72 11.42
CA TYR A 484 -29.40 -10.61 10.68
C TYR A 484 -29.23 -10.95 9.20
N ILE A 485 -28.67 -12.12 8.87
CA ILE A 485 -28.50 -12.60 7.49
C ILE A 485 -29.85 -12.74 6.81
N PHE A 486 -30.81 -13.37 7.48
CA PHE A 486 -32.14 -13.62 6.95
C PHE A 486 -32.84 -12.31 6.57
N PHE A 487 -32.86 -11.33 7.48
CA PHE A 487 -33.53 -10.05 7.24
C PHE A 487 -32.77 -9.13 6.29
N THR A 488 -31.45 -9.27 6.13
CA THR A 488 -30.65 -8.43 5.21
C THR A 488 -30.55 -8.96 3.79
N LEU A 489 -30.32 -10.27 3.61
CA LEU A 489 -30.12 -10.87 2.29
C LEU A 489 -31.41 -11.45 1.71
N GLY A 490 -32.45 -11.59 2.52
CA GLY A 490 -33.65 -12.31 2.16
C GLY A 490 -33.44 -13.82 2.19
N SER A 491 -34.56 -14.51 2.28
CA SER A 491 -34.65 -15.95 2.46
C SER A 491 -34.23 -16.76 1.23
N LYS A 492 -34.50 -16.30 0.00
CA LYS A 492 -34.13 -17.01 -1.24
C LYS A 492 -32.62 -17.21 -1.36
N ALA A 493 -31.83 -16.21 -0.98
CA ALA A 493 -30.37 -16.30 -0.97
C ALA A 493 -29.83 -17.29 0.08
N PHE A 494 -30.61 -17.53 1.14
CA PHE A 494 -30.29 -18.45 2.22
C PHE A 494 -30.76 -19.89 1.91
N ALA A 495 -32.01 -20.05 1.50
CA ALA A 495 -32.66 -21.32 1.15
C ALA A 495 -32.03 -21.99 -0.08
N ALA A 496 -31.58 -21.21 -1.08
CA ALA A 496 -30.91 -21.76 -2.26
C ALA A 496 -29.57 -22.45 -1.94
N LYS A 497 -29.00 -22.25 -0.74
CA LYS A 497 -27.70 -22.83 -0.41
C LYS A 497 -27.76 -24.18 0.28
N LYS A 498 -28.78 -24.51 1.09
CA LYS A 498 -28.81 -25.75 1.90
C LYS A 498 -30.25 -26.17 2.21
N GLY A 499 -30.64 -27.38 1.79
CA GLY A 499 -32.01 -27.90 1.71
C GLY A 499 -32.73 -28.17 3.04
N GLY A 500 -32.72 -27.21 3.97
CA GLY A 500 -33.59 -27.22 5.13
C GLY A 500 -34.86 -26.42 4.85
N GLU A 501 -36.04 -27.05 4.98
CA GLU A 501 -37.36 -26.40 4.92
C GLU A 501 -37.67 -25.59 6.18
N THR A 502 -36.75 -24.74 6.65
CA THR A 502 -37.09 -23.89 7.79
C THR A 502 -37.95 -22.73 7.34
N ARG A 503 -39.19 -22.74 7.82
CA ARG A 503 -40.14 -21.67 7.57
C ARG A 503 -40.01 -20.62 8.64
N ILE A 504 -39.75 -19.40 8.23
CA ILE A 504 -39.89 -18.22 9.08
C ILE A 504 -41.28 -17.65 8.84
N LEU A 505 -42.16 -17.84 9.82
CA LEU A 505 -43.50 -17.28 9.75
C LEU A 505 -43.54 -15.93 10.48
N VAL A 506 -44.14 -14.92 9.86
CA VAL A 506 -44.55 -13.68 10.52
C VAL A 506 -46.05 -13.57 10.40
N ASP A 507 -46.76 -13.61 11.52
CA ASP A 507 -48.24 -13.65 11.58
C ASP A 507 -48.81 -14.78 10.72
N ASP A 508 -48.30 -16.00 10.92
CA ASP A 508 -48.62 -17.22 10.14
C ASP A 508 -48.31 -17.17 8.63
N ARG A 509 -47.78 -16.04 8.14
CA ARG A 509 -47.35 -15.91 6.74
C ARG A 509 -45.90 -16.31 6.60
N ASP A 510 -45.64 -17.24 5.70
CA ASP A 510 -44.29 -17.62 5.36
C ASP A 510 -43.58 -16.46 4.64
N ILE A 511 -42.62 -15.83 5.33
CA ILE A 511 -41.80 -14.78 4.74
C ILE A 511 -40.50 -15.34 4.15
N THR A 512 -40.34 -16.67 4.13
CA THR A 512 -39.19 -17.38 3.56
C THR A 512 -39.14 -17.31 2.03
N GLU A 513 -40.09 -16.66 1.36
CA GLU A 513 -40.00 -16.38 -0.08
C GLU A 513 -39.96 -14.89 -0.42
N ARG A 514 -40.06 -14.02 0.59
CA ARG A 514 -40.17 -12.57 0.38
C ARG A 514 -38.80 -11.95 0.15
N GLU A 515 -38.71 -11.06 -0.84
CA GLU A 515 -37.54 -10.19 -0.96
C GLU A 515 -37.42 -9.30 0.28
N PRO A 516 -36.20 -8.97 0.73
CA PRO A 516 -36.00 -8.12 1.89
C PRO A 516 -36.77 -6.80 1.68
N GLY A 517 -37.80 -6.60 2.49
CA GLY A 517 -38.73 -5.48 2.37
C GLY A 517 -38.11 -4.15 2.80
N ASP A 518 -38.81 -3.06 2.50
CA ASP A 518 -38.37 -1.69 2.78
C ASP A 518 -38.22 -1.44 4.29
N GLY A 519 -36.97 -1.48 4.76
CA GLY A 519 -36.54 -1.00 6.07
C GLY A 519 -36.24 -2.12 7.09
N PHE A 520 -34.95 -2.45 7.21
CA PHE A 520 -34.40 -3.29 8.29
C PHE A 520 -33.42 -2.48 9.14
N LEU A 521 -33.56 -2.52 10.47
CA LEU A 521 -32.62 -1.92 11.40
C LEU A 521 -32.04 -3.00 12.32
N TYR A 522 -30.73 -3.20 12.23
CA TYR A 522 -29.97 -3.96 13.22
C TYR A 522 -29.41 -3.01 14.26
N ILE A 523 -29.57 -3.32 15.55
CA ILE A 523 -28.97 -2.59 16.67
C ILE A 523 -28.07 -3.58 17.42
N CYS A 524 -26.76 -3.29 17.44
CA CYS A 524 -25.78 -4.09 18.18
C CYS A 524 -25.73 -3.73 19.67
N SER A 525 -24.90 -4.42 20.45
CA SER A 525 -24.67 -4.06 21.84
C SER A 525 -23.98 -2.69 21.95
N CYS A 526 -24.18 -2.01 23.08
CA CYS A 526 -23.52 -0.72 23.37
C CYS A 526 -21.99 -0.85 23.28
N ASP A 527 -21.45 -1.96 23.80
CA ASP A 527 -20.00 -2.16 23.91
C ASP A 527 -19.33 -2.40 22.55
N ASP A 528 -20.13 -2.74 21.53
CA ASP A 528 -19.65 -2.93 20.16
C ASP A 528 -19.46 -1.61 19.41
N ILE A 529 -20.11 -0.53 19.85
CA ILE A 529 -19.94 0.79 19.26
C ILE A 529 -18.57 1.34 19.66
N PRO A 530 -17.74 1.79 18.69
CA PRO A 530 -16.42 2.31 19.02
C PRO A 530 -16.54 3.55 19.92
N GLY A 531 -16.11 3.42 21.18
CA GLY A 531 -16.22 4.49 22.18
C GLY A 531 -15.51 5.80 21.81
N CYS A 532 -14.65 5.81 20.77
CA CYS A 532 -14.00 7.01 20.26
C CYS A 532 -14.84 7.85 19.29
N ILE A 533 -16.01 7.38 18.85
CA ILE A 533 -16.92 8.13 17.96
C ILE A 533 -17.52 9.28 18.77
N SER A 534 -17.51 10.52 18.24
CA SER A 534 -18.26 11.61 18.89
C SER A 534 -19.73 11.46 18.60
N MET A 535 -20.58 11.86 19.55
CA MET A 535 -22.02 11.75 19.37
C MET A 535 -22.52 12.56 18.17
N ASP A 536 -21.91 13.70 17.86
CA ASP A 536 -22.23 14.45 16.65
C ASP A 536 -21.93 13.66 15.36
N ASP A 537 -20.82 12.91 15.33
CA ASP A 537 -20.48 12.06 14.18
C ASP A 537 -21.41 10.83 14.11
N PHE A 538 -21.82 10.29 15.26
CA PHE A 538 -22.79 9.20 15.36
C PHE A 538 -24.16 9.64 14.84
N VAL A 539 -24.67 10.79 15.29
CA VAL A 539 -25.93 11.39 14.81
C VAL A 539 -25.87 11.62 13.30
N LEU A 540 -24.78 12.20 12.77
CA LEU A 540 -24.62 12.40 11.33
C LEU A 540 -24.60 11.09 10.55
N LEU A 541 -23.98 10.04 11.11
CA LEU A 541 -23.89 8.71 10.52
C LEU A 541 -25.27 8.05 10.44
N VAL A 542 -26.03 8.11 11.54
CA VAL A 542 -27.42 7.63 11.66
C VAL A 542 -28.33 8.41 10.72
N SER A 543 -28.33 9.75 10.78
CA SER A 543 -29.12 10.64 9.93
C SER A 543 -28.86 10.36 8.44
N ALA A 544 -27.59 10.35 8.02
CA ALA A 544 -27.23 10.14 6.62
C ALA A 544 -27.58 8.72 6.13
N GLY A 545 -27.54 7.75 7.03
CA GLY A 545 -27.81 6.37 6.70
C GLY A 545 -29.31 6.05 6.62
N MET A 546 -30.07 6.47 7.63
CA MET A 546 -31.52 6.27 7.72
C MET A 546 -32.29 7.28 6.85
N LYS A 547 -31.60 8.25 6.25
CA LYS A 547 -32.17 9.37 5.45
C LYS A 547 -33.14 10.23 6.26
N VAL A 548 -32.85 10.43 7.54
CA VAL A 548 -33.63 11.25 8.47
C VAL A 548 -32.89 12.57 8.73
N PRO A 549 -33.56 13.73 8.87
CA PRO A 549 -32.89 14.99 9.25
C PRO A 549 -32.08 14.86 10.54
N VAL A 550 -31.01 15.64 10.66
CA VAL A 550 -30.11 15.60 11.83
C VAL A 550 -30.86 16.05 13.07
N GLU A 551 -31.70 17.07 12.91
CA GLU A 551 -32.55 17.67 13.94
C GLU A 551 -33.47 16.61 14.53
N THR A 552 -34.13 15.82 13.68
CA THR A 552 -35.01 14.73 14.13
C THR A 552 -34.26 13.70 14.98
N VAL A 553 -33.04 13.30 14.60
CA VAL A 553 -32.25 12.35 15.42
C VAL A 553 -31.87 12.96 16.78
N ILE A 554 -31.55 14.25 16.80
CA ILE A 554 -31.21 14.99 18.03
C ILE A 554 -32.43 15.14 18.93
N ASP A 555 -33.58 15.50 18.36
CA ASP A 555 -34.83 15.66 19.09
C ASP A 555 -35.27 14.32 19.68
N THR A 556 -35.15 13.22 18.91
CA THR A 556 -35.39 11.87 19.43
C THR A 556 -34.45 11.50 20.59
N PHE A 557 -33.18 11.92 20.56
CA PHE A 557 -32.26 11.67 21.69
C PHE A 557 -32.68 12.48 22.94
N LYS A 558 -33.06 13.74 22.77
CA LYS A 558 -33.57 14.58 23.86
C LYS A 558 -34.87 14.06 24.46
N GLU A 559 -35.80 13.59 23.62
CA GLU A 559 -37.05 12.96 24.07
C GLU A 559 -36.80 11.70 24.93
N GLN A 560 -35.67 11.02 24.74
CA GLN A 560 -35.24 9.90 25.59
C GLN A 560 -34.44 10.34 26.84
N GLY A 561 -34.44 11.64 27.15
CA GLY A 561 -33.75 12.21 28.31
C GLY A 561 -32.23 12.33 28.15
N ILE A 562 -31.74 12.37 26.91
CA ILE A 562 -30.31 12.53 26.61
C ILE A 562 -30.07 14.00 26.23
N ASP A 563 -29.98 14.88 27.22
CA ASP A 563 -29.83 16.33 26.96
C ASP A 563 -28.39 16.75 26.69
N ASP A 564 -27.43 16.10 27.35
CA ASP A 564 -26.01 16.46 27.35
C ASP A 564 -25.14 15.40 26.64
N PHE A 565 -25.32 15.24 25.33
CA PHE A 565 -24.47 14.34 24.52
C PHE A 565 -23.56 15.06 23.53
N ARG A 566 -23.85 16.33 23.16
CA ARG A 566 -23.07 17.06 22.15
C ARG A 566 -21.64 17.27 22.64
N GLY A 567 -20.67 17.12 21.75
CA GLY A 567 -19.25 17.21 22.10
C GLY A 567 -18.68 16.02 22.89
N LYS A 568 -19.53 15.13 23.45
CA LYS A 568 -19.07 13.90 24.11
C LYS A 568 -18.76 12.80 23.10
N LYS A 569 -17.83 11.92 23.47
CA LYS A 569 -17.60 10.64 22.79
C LYS A 569 -18.58 9.60 23.31
N TYR A 570 -18.97 8.65 22.47
CA TYR A 570 -19.87 7.55 22.86
C TYR A 570 -19.36 6.85 24.12
N GLY A 571 -18.05 6.56 24.19
CA GLY A 571 -17.39 5.95 25.35
C GLY A 571 -17.32 6.79 26.63
N GLN A 572 -17.69 8.08 26.55
CA GLN A 572 -17.75 9.01 27.69
C GLN A 572 -19.18 9.18 28.24
N LEU A 573 -20.18 8.67 27.52
CA LEU A 573 -21.54 8.59 28.05
C LEU A 573 -21.56 7.60 29.21
N ASN A 574 -22.45 7.83 30.18
CA ASN A 574 -22.70 6.82 31.19
C ASN A 574 -23.40 5.60 30.52
N ALA A 575 -23.41 4.46 31.20
CA ALA A 575 -23.98 3.23 30.64
C ALA A 575 -25.48 3.36 30.29
N ASP A 576 -26.23 4.19 31.03
CA ASP A 576 -27.64 4.44 30.81
C ASP A 576 -27.86 5.24 29.52
N ASP A 577 -27.15 6.36 29.36
CA ASP A 577 -27.16 7.22 28.16
C ASP A 577 -26.74 6.45 26.91
N MET A 578 -25.70 5.61 26.97
CA MET A 578 -25.30 4.74 25.84
C MET A 578 -26.44 3.86 25.35
N SER A 579 -27.22 3.34 26.30
CA SER A 579 -28.34 2.43 26.04
C SER A 579 -29.55 3.19 25.52
N LYS A 580 -29.85 4.35 26.12
CA LYS A 580 -30.86 5.30 25.65
C LYS A 580 -30.57 5.78 24.23
N VAL A 581 -29.31 6.03 23.87
CA VAL A 581 -28.92 6.39 22.49
C VAL A 581 -29.36 5.30 21.50
N LEU A 582 -29.12 4.03 21.82
CA LEU A 582 -29.49 2.93 20.95
C LEU A 582 -31.00 2.67 20.95
N LEU A 583 -31.65 2.78 22.10
CA LEU A 583 -33.10 2.71 22.21
C LEU A 583 -33.79 3.82 21.40
N ALA A 584 -33.25 5.04 21.44
CA ALA A 584 -33.73 6.19 20.67
C ALA A 584 -33.75 5.92 19.16
N LEU A 585 -32.81 5.11 18.63
CA LEU A 585 -32.83 4.74 17.21
C LEU A 585 -34.08 3.95 16.82
N THR A 586 -34.72 3.25 17.77
CA THR A 586 -35.98 2.54 17.53
C THR A 586 -37.17 3.48 17.39
N TYR A 587 -37.08 4.72 17.86
CA TYR A 587 -38.14 5.75 17.72
C TYR A 587 -38.13 6.42 16.34
N LEU A 588 -37.03 6.28 15.60
CA LEU A 588 -36.95 6.74 14.22
C LEU A 588 -37.84 5.85 13.34
N LYS A 589 -38.89 6.45 12.77
CA LYS A 589 -39.85 5.77 11.88
C LYS A 589 -39.19 5.31 10.58
N GLY A 590 -39.75 4.28 9.95
CA GLY A 590 -39.40 3.88 8.58
C GLY A 590 -38.79 2.47 8.44
N PHE A 591 -38.82 1.64 9.48
CA PHE A 591 -38.35 0.25 9.41
C PHE A 591 -39.50 -0.72 9.66
N ALA A 592 -39.58 -1.74 8.82
CA ALA A 592 -40.52 -2.85 8.97
C ALA A 592 -40.02 -3.88 9.98
N VAL A 593 -38.70 -4.01 10.15
CA VAL A 593 -38.07 -4.99 11.03
C VAL A 593 -36.98 -4.35 11.89
N TYR A 594 -37.03 -4.58 13.20
CA TYR A 594 -36.04 -4.18 14.18
C TYR A 594 -35.43 -5.43 14.82
N LEU A 595 -34.12 -5.64 14.61
CA LEU A 595 -33.36 -6.72 15.24
C LEU A 595 -32.38 -6.11 16.24
N VAL A 596 -32.62 -6.37 17.52
CA VAL A 596 -31.91 -5.71 18.62
C VAL A 596 -31.14 -6.77 19.40
N ASN A 597 -29.82 -6.64 19.45
CA ASN A 597 -28.92 -7.66 20.00
C ASN A 597 -28.24 -7.16 21.28
N ASP A 598 -28.62 -7.76 22.41
CA ASP A 598 -27.93 -7.72 23.71
C ASP A 598 -27.68 -6.30 24.25
N ILE A 599 -28.59 -5.35 23.98
CA ILE A 599 -28.39 -3.95 24.35
C ILE A 599 -28.56 -3.70 25.85
N ALA A 600 -29.36 -4.53 26.55
CA ALA A 600 -29.58 -4.43 27.99
C ALA A 600 -28.51 -5.15 28.83
N ARG A 601 -27.47 -5.73 28.20
CA ARG A 601 -26.42 -6.45 28.92
C ARG A 601 -25.67 -5.52 29.88
N GLY A 602 -25.67 -5.88 31.16
CA GLY A 602 -25.03 -5.09 32.22
C GLY A 602 -25.70 -3.74 32.46
N ARG A 603 -27.02 -3.61 32.21
CA ARG A 603 -27.82 -2.40 32.41
C ARG A 603 -28.82 -2.56 33.56
N PHE A 604 -29.38 -1.44 34.02
CA PHE A 604 -30.40 -1.42 35.07
C PHE A 604 -31.74 -1.97 34.58
N MET A 605 -32.56 -2.44 35.52
CA MET A 605 -33.88 -3.01 35.25
C MET A 605 -34.80 -2.02 34.52
N ASP A 606 -34.78 -0.75 34.92
CA ASP A 606 -35.59 0.31 34.31
C ASP A 606 -35.38 0.42 32.80
N PHE A 607 -34.14 0.22 32.35
CA PHE A 607 -33.82 0.25 30.92
C PHE A 607 -34.44 -0.94 30.18
N ALA A 608 -34.41 -2.14 30.77
CA ALA A 608 -35.06 -3.31 30.21
C ALA A 608 -36.58 -3.11 30.13
N ILE A 609 -37.19 -2.52 31.15
CA ILE A 609 -38.63 -2.18 31.17
C ILE A 609 -38.97 -1.17 30.07
N GLN A 610 -38.19 -0.10 29.93
CA GLN A 610 -38.38 0.91 28.86
C GLN A 610 -38.29 0.28 27.47
N MET A 611 -37.31 -0.61 27.28
CA MET A 611 -37.13 -1.33 26.03
C MET A 611 -38.33 -2.25 25.74
N THR A 612 -38.80 -3.04 26.70
CA THR A 612 -40.00 -3.89 26.52
C THR A 612 -41.21 -3.05 26.11
N ARG A 613 -41.48 -1.95 26.81
CA ARG A 613 -42.58 -1.02 26.45
C ARG A 613 -42.44 -0.48 25.03
N ARG A 614 -41.22 -0.12 24.63
CA ARG A 614 -40.97 0.37 23.28
C ARG A 614 -41.19 -0.71 22.22
N PHE A 615 -40.88 -1.96 22.52
CA PHE A 615 -41.13 -3.07 21.62
C PHE A 615 -42.63 -3.30 21.43
N ASP A 616 -43.42 -3.21 22.50
CA ASP A 616 -44.89 -3.25 22.41
C ASP A 616 -45.42 -2.13 21.52
N ASP A 617 -44.84 -0.93 21.61
CA ASP A 617 -45.25 0.20 20.77
C ASP A 617 -44.85 0.02 19.30
N LEU A 618 -43.67 -0.53 19.01
CA LEU A 618 -43.26 -0.90 17.65
C LEU A 618 -44.21 -1.93 17.04
N GLN A 619 -44.63 -2.90 17.85
CA GLN A 619 -45.57 -3.94 17.47
C GLN A 619 -46.96 -3.38 17.16
N LYS A 620 -47.48 -2.48 18.00
CA LYS A 620 -48.71 -1.72 17.72
C LYS A 620 -48.61 -0.88 16.44
N GLN A 621 -47.41 -0.42 16.08
CA GLN A 621 -47.13 0.27 14.81
C GLN A 621 -47.03 -0.68 13.61
N GLY A 622 -47.19 -1.99 13.83
CA GLY A 622 -47.11 -3.03 12.80
C GLY A 622 -45.69 -3.44 12.42
N ALA A 623 -44.67 -3.02 13.18
CA ALA A 623 -43.30 -3.42 12.97
C ALA A 623 -43.01 -4.77 13.63
N LEU A 624 -42.16 -5.57 12.99
CA LEU A 624 -41.60 -6.77 13.60
C LEU A 624 -40.40 -6.39 14.46
N ALA A 625 -40.55 -6.43 15.78
CA ALA A 625 -39.46 -6.20 16.72
C ALA A 625 -38.99 -7.53 17.33
N VAL A 626 -37.71 -7.86 17.14
CA VAL A 626 -37.05 -9.06 17.67
C VAL A 626 -35.93 -8.65 18.60
N TYR A 627 -36.06 -9.03 19.88
CA TYR A 627 -35.05 -8.76 20.89
C TYR A 627 -34.29 -10.05 21.22
N LEU A 628 -32.98 -10.00 21.02
CA LEU A 628 -32.07 -11.08 21.33
C LEU A 628 -31.28 -10.69 22.58
N THR A 629 -31.35 -11.52 23.63
CA THR A 629 -30.69 -11.22 24.90
C THR A 629 -29.92 -12.42 25.43
N THR A 630 -28.74 -12.18 26.00
CA THR A 630 -28.02 -13.22 26.75
C THR A 630 -28.54 -13.37 28.18
N VAL A 631 -29.35 -12.42 28.65
CA VAL A 631 -29.86 -12.33 30.03
C VAL A 631 -31.23 -12.99 30.14
N ASN A 632 -31.48 -13.71 31.25
CA ASN A 632 -32.78 -14.31 31.52
C ASN A 632 -33.79 -13.27 32.02
N LEU A 633 -34.77 -12.89 31.21
CA LEU A 633 -35.76 -11.86 31.57
C LEU A 633 -36.76 -12.32 32.65
N GLU A 634 -37.06 -13.61 32.74
CA GLU A 634 -37.94 -14.14 33.79
C GLU A 634 -37.29 -14.10 35.19
N GLU A 635 -35.95 -14.16 35.24
CA GLU A 635 -35.19 -13.97 36.48
C GLU A 635 -35.06 -12.49 36.83
N LEU A 636 -35.14 -11.60 35.83
CA LEU A 636 -35.15 -10.16 36.03
C LEU A 636 -36.39 -9.76 36.82
N GLU A 637 -37.59 -10.20 36.43
CA GLU A 637 -38.86 -9.86 37.13
C GLU A 637 -38.89 -10.27 38.62
N LYS A 638 -37.98 -11.15 39.05
CA LYS A 638 -37.94 -11.69 40.42
C LYS A 638 -36.86 -11.06 41.31
N LYS A 639 -35.99 -10.17 40.80
CA LYS A 639 -34.91 -9.54 41.58
C LYS A 639 -35.28 -8.12 42.05
N PRO A 640 -34.84 -7.69 43.25
CA PRO A 640 -35.09 -6.33 43.76
C PRO A 640 -34.46 -5.25 42.87
N GLU A 641 -35.14 -4.10 42.74
CA GLU A 641 -34.84 -2.98 41.81
C GLU A 641 -33.43 -2.35 41.95
N ASP A 642 -32.75 -2.54 43.10
CA ASP A 642 -31.64 -1.65 43.50
C ASP A 642 -30.21 -2.12 43.14
N LYS A 643 -30.00 -3.24 42.43
CA LYS A 643 -28.64 -3.76 42.15
C LYS A 643 -28.27 -3.77 40.66
N PRO A 644 -27.14 -3.15 40.26
CA PRO A 644 -26.64 -3.26 38.89
C PRO A 644 -26.26 -4.71 38.55
N PHE A 645 -26.55 -5.14 37.32
CA PHE A 645 -26.22 -6.47 36.81
C PHE A 645 -24.69 -6.67 36.71
N LYS A 646 -24.06 -7.17 37.79
CA LYS A 646 -22.66 -7.64 37.76
C LYS A 646 -22.62 -9.15 37.48
N ASP A 647 -22.06 -9.49 36.32
CA ASP A 647 -21.55 -10.80 35.92
C ASP A 647 -22.52 -12.01 35.97
N ALA A 648 -23.09 -12.36 34.80
CA ALA A 648 -23.52 -13.73 34.50
C ALA A 648 -22.33 -14.63 34.10
N ARG A 649 -21.17 -14.48 34.78
CA ARG A 649 -19.97 -15.31 34.55
C ARG A 649 -19.87 -16.52 35.47
N TYR A 650 -20.82 -16.68 36.40
CA TYR A 650 -21.01 -17.91 37.17
C TYR A 650 -22.32 -18.54 36.78
N TRP A 651 -22.31 -19.33 35.72
CA TRP A 651 -23.14 -20.54 35.59
C TRP A 651 -22.64 -21.35 34.39
N ASN A 652 -21.62 -22.18 34.64
CA ASN A 652 -21.40 -23.41 33.86
C ASN A 652 -22.52 -24.38 34.27
N GLY A 653 -23.67 -24.25 33.63
CA GLY A 653 -24.75 -25.22 33.70
C GLY A 653 -25.07 -25.64 32.27
N ASP A 654 -24.84 -26.92 31.97
CA ASP A 654 -25.21 -27.59 30.73
C ASP A 654 -26.52 -27.06 30.14
N ILE A 655 -26.45 -26.55 28.92
CA ILE A 655 -27.64 -26.20 28.15
C ILE A 655 -28.21 -27.49 27.57
N LYS A 656 -29.11 -28.13 28.32
CA LYS A 656 -30.26 -28.80 27.71
C LYS A 656 -31.38 -27.78 27.59
N THR A 657 -31.57 -27.29 26.37
CA THR A 657 -32.83 -26.84 25.77
C THR A 657 -34.00 -26.55 26.72
N ARG A 658 -34.28 -25.26 26.94
CA ARG A 658 -35.65 -24.76 27.20
C ARG A 658 -35.90 -23.50 26.39
N VAL A 659 -36.39 -23.74 25.17
CA VAL A 659 -37.26 -22.82 24.43
C VAL A 659 -38.62 -22.88 25.12
N HIS A 660 -39.23 -21.74 25.44
CA HIS A 660 -40.59 -21.69 26.00
C HIS A 660 -41.60 -22.18 24.94
N MET A 661 -41.98 -23.45 25.04
CA MET A 661 -43.15 -24.00 24.36
C MET A 661 -44.42 -23.55 25.08
N ASN A 662 -45.33 -22.92 24.35
CA ASN A 662 -46.68 -22.69 24.81
C ASN A 662 -47.44 -24.02 25.06
N LYS A 663 -47.73 -24.29 26.33
CA LYS A 663 -49.06 -24.62 26.90
C LYS A 663 -49.92 -25.82 26.42
N ILE A 664 -49.44 -26.79 25.65
CA ILE A 664 -50.32 -27.91 25.18
C ILE A 664 -50.07 -29.29 25.84
N ASN A 665 -48.86 -29.65 26.28
CA ASN A 665 -48.61 -31.04 26.71
C ASN A 665 -48.94 -31.39 28.18
N GLU A 666 -49.31 -30.42 29.02
CA GLU A 666 -49.89 -30.73 30.35
C GLU A 666 -51.32 -31.30 30.24
N ASN A 667 -52.04 -31.01 29.15
CA ASN A 667 -53.36 -31.59 28.92
C ASN A 667 -53.28 -32.98 28.29
N GLU A 668 -52.28 -33.28 27.46
CA GLU A 668 -52.12 -34.62 26.88
C GLU A 668 -51.58 -35.64 27.89
N GLN A 669 -50.63 -35.29 28.76
CA GLN A 669 -50.17 -36.20 29.82
C GLN A 669 -51.24 -36.46 30.90
N LYS A 670 -52.10 -35.48 31.22
CA LYS A 670 -53.25 -35.69 32.11
C LYS A 670 -54.40 -36.45 31.45
N LYS A 671 -54.46 -36.52 30.11
CA LYS A 671 -55.46 -37.30 29.36
C LYS A 671 -55.01 -38.75 29.18
N GLU A 672 -53.71 -39.00 28.98
CA GLU A 672 -53.15 -40.36 28.92
C GLU A 672 -53.10 -41.05 30.30
N GLN A 673 -52.90 -40.32 31.40
CA GLN A 673 -52.98 -40.87 32.76
C GLN A 673 -54.41 -41.08 33.30
N ARG A 674 -55.44 -40.67 32.56
CA ARG A 674 -56.84 -40.99 32.88
C ARG A 674 -57.41 -42.11 32.00
N ILE A 675 -56.66 -42.55 30.98
CA ILE A 675 -57.03 -43.60 30.03
C ILE A 675 -56.13 -44.85 30.20
N LYS A 676 -55.01 -44.74 30.92
CA LYS A 676 -54.27 -45.86 31.54
C LYS A 676 -54.53 -45.87 33.03
#